data_AF-A0A9D5JTZ3-F1
#
_entry.id   AF-A0A9D5JTZ3-F1
#
_cell.length_a   1.000
_cell.length_b   1.000
_cell.length_c   1.000
_cell.angle_alpha   90.00
_cell.angle_beta   90.00
_cell.angle_gamma   90.00
#
_symmetry.space_group_name_H-M   'P 1'
#
loop_
_entity.id
_entity.type
_entity.pdbx_description
1 polymer ?
#
loop_
_entity_poly.entity_id
_entity_poly.type
_entity_poly.pdbx_seq_one_letter_code
_entity_poly.pdbx_strand_id
1 'polypeptide(L)'
;MKLPRLFSLTFRYGILILLGYSLASLWDICHLDQYYHDHTWGTFYALWIPLMYGVFSTLYVIIAAYAPREYVSAAACRKFLRYDDYTYLFPLWIMGLAIAAPALKNISFWLAFSYMGLLVVKASLLGGLVLTSLASTQHTSDVRIPRSLQLILVLVTFAVYSLISGYHIQRTSPTGDEPHYLLIAHSLWHDYDTNLYNNYKNRDYEAFFWHELRPTWGDQVSETEIYSYRHKGGFPHTLLPGYVLGGQIGATLQMNLIAAVLVWQVFLLAYELFRSAWASSITWLCVAFTIPLIVYMNQIYPETLAALLVIWAVRQIRRLTWHASWKDLGRYLSLTGALLLLILLKTRYLPLAGTVVLFGLASFFQSRLRGKQKLYTALVLGGLLIGGIFVGLWVDAVFFDRMFRDRLTDTRYMAWFLGGYNPLSGLLGLLWDQEYGLLFYAPVYMLALAGVGLLTRRELRETFPLLLIIGLNYLIIGLWPLWHAAPTPPARYILPILPLLGVFLAKFLASSCPATRFLCLGLTGLWSGIAAWIMTFNPGWRYNWADGTNNFLQILSARLSLNLTTIAPSWIRLSPLTPYLTVFGLGCIGLIVLLCRIEQQTPQRSLLATFSREELLLLTLLLFLGLIFGGCLVAKMLPTSVLEAEDRLDMRAAGGEKVPSASDPWENQLYLREWRYYGWQLHPGDRLTARLRLTRLLTFWDADTPRSWEVQIHARAKLDKHQPEDVPVISLLVNGAAIGQATVSSTDWETYRFSLVTAERTPQITIIHQDGTDSQRAVIIDKVRID
;
A
#
# COMPACT_ATOMS: atom_id res chain seq x y z
N MET A 1 33.10 -3.60 25.49
CA MET A 1 32.12 -2.86 26.32
C MET A 1 32.64 -2.77 27.75
N LYS A 2 32.47 -1.66 28.47
CA LYS A 2 32.89 -1.57 29.89
C LYS A 2 32.00 -2.49 30.75
N LEU A 3 32.60 -3.22 31.70
CA LEU A 3 31.96 -4.19 32.62
C LEU A 3 30.61 -3.73 33.23
N PRO A 4 30.44 -2.47 33.68
CA PRO A 4 29.18 -2.00 34.27
C PRO A 4 28.00 -1.96 33.29
N ARG A 5 28.28 -1.74 31.99
CA ARG A 5 27.23 -1.76 30.95
C ARG A 5 26.74 -3.17 30.67
N LEU A 6 27.62 -4.16 30.76
CA LEU A 6 27.29 -5.57 30.54
C LEU A 6 26.39 -6.09 31.67
N PHE A 7 26.71 -5.74 32.92
CA PHE A 7 25.89 -6.09 34.08
C PHE A 7 24.49 -5.48 34.01
N SER A 8 24.38 -4.19 33.65
CA SER A 8 23.08 -3.51 33.48
C SER A 8 22.22 -4.16 32.38
N LEU A 9 22.82 -4.55 31.26
CA LEU A 9 22.11 -5.28 30.21
C LEU A 9 21.64 -6.67 30.67
N THR A 10 22.52 -7.42 31.34
CA THR A 10 22.20 -8.75 31.85
C THR A 10 21.03 -8.71 32.83
N PHE A 11 21.03 -7.73 33.74
CA PHE A 11 19.92 -7.50 34.66
C PHE A 11 18.62 -7.14 33.93
N ARG A 12 18.68 -6.24 32.92
CA ARG A 12 17.52 -5.89 32.08
C ARG A 12 16.95 -7.12 31.38
N TYR A 13 17.79 -7.94 30.73
CA TYR A 13 17.32 -9.16 30.06
C TYR A 13 16.73 -10.18 31.05
N GLY A 14 17.28 -10.31 32.25
CA GLY A 14 16.70 -11.15 33.31
C GLY A 14 15.29 -10.71 33.70
N ILE A 15 15.05 -9.41 33.86
CA ILE A 15 13.70 -8.86 34.11
C ILE A 15 12.75 -9.15 32.94
N LEU A 16 13.23 -9.02 31.70
CA LEU A 16 12.42 -9.28 30.52
C LEU A 16 12.01 -10.75 30.39
N ILE A 17 12.88 -11.69 30.77
CA ILE A 17 12.54 -13.12 30.82
C ILE A 17 11.46 -13.38 31.87
N LEU A 18 11.62 -12.82 33.09
CA LEU A 18 10.61 -12.92 34.15
C LEU A 18 9.27 -12.33 33.73
N LEU A 19 9.28 -11.22 33.00
CA LEU A 19 8.08 -10.60 32.43
C LEU A 19 7.39 -11.55 31.45
N GLY A 20 8.14 -12.17 30.53
CA GLY A 20 7.58 -13.13 29.57
C GLY A 20 6.92 -14.31 30.27
N TYR A 21 7.61 -14.90 31.25
CA TYR A 21 7.06 -15.99 32.06
C TYR A 21 5.79 -15.58 32.81
N SER A 22 5.78 -14.37 33.37
CA SER A 22 4.62 -13.83 34.09
C SER A 22 3.42 -13.62 33.16
N LEU A 23 3.65 -13.12 31.95
CA LEU A 23 2.59 -12.95 30.94
C LEU A 23 2.02 -14.28 30.48
N ALA A 24 2.87 -15.27 30.21
CA ALA A 24 2.41 -16.62 29.86
C ALA A 24 1.57 -17.23 30.98
N SER A 25 2.08 -17.18 32.22
CA SER A 25 1.37 -17.72 33.38
C SER A 25 0.01 -17.02 33.61
N LEU A 26 -0.03 -15.69 33.48
CA LEU A 26 -1.28 -14.92 33.61
C LEU A 26 -2.27 -15.23 32.48
N TRP A 27 -1.76 -15.47 31.26
CA TRP A 27 -2.59 -15.82 30.11
C TRP A 27 -3.37 -17.11 30.38
N ASP A 28 -2.68 -18.12 30.90
CA ASP A 28 -3.26 -19.41 31.25
C ASP A 28 -4.24 -19.30 32.43
N ILE A 29 -3.84 -18.60 33.50
CA ILE A 29 -4.68 -18.38 34.70
C ILE A 29 -5.99 -17.65 34.34
N CYS A 30 -5.93 -16.68 33.44
CA CYS A 30 -7.09 -15.89 33.03
C CYS A 30 -7.89 -16.53 31.89
N HIS A 31 -7.51 -17.74 31.45
CA HIS A 31 -8.15 -18.49 30.36
C HIS A 31 -8.34 -17.63 29.09
N LEU A 32 -7.31 -16.89 28.67
CA LEU A 32 -7.44 -15.92 27.57
C LEU A 32 -7.57 -16.55 26.19
N ASP A 33 -7.20 -17.82 26.05
CA ASP A 33 -7.31 -18.54 24.77
C ASP A 33 -8.75 -18.64 24.27
N GLN A 34 -9.76 -18.61 25.14
CA GLN A 34 -11.16 -18.63 24.71
C GLN A 34 -11.58 -17.41 23.87
N TYR A 35 -10.81 -16.31 23.93
CA TYR A 35 -11.08 -15.08 23.17
C TYR A 35 -10.41 -15.06 21.80
N TYR A 36 -9.65 -16.10 21.46
CA TYR A 36 -8.93 -16.23 20.20
C TYR A 36 -9.27 -17.56 19.55
N HIS A 37 -9.39 -17.58 18.22
CA HIS A 37 -9.60 -18.83 17.48
C HIS A 37 -8.34 -19.71 17.43
N ASP A 38 -7.16 -19.12 17.67
CA ASP A 38 -5.87 -19.81 17.67
C ASP A 38 -5.21 -19.73 19.05
N HIS A 39 -4.82 -20.88 19.61
CA HIS A 39 -4.19 -21.02 20.95
C HIS A 39 -2.74 -20.47 21.04
N THR A 40 -2.33 -19.58 20.15
CA THR A 40 -0.92 -19.16 20.00
C THR A 40 -0.66 -17.72 20.45
N TRP A 41 -1.70 -16.93 20.75
CA TRP A 41 -1.55 -15.52 21.10
C TRP A 41 -0.88 -15.28 22.47
N GLY A 42 -1.10 -16.19 23.44
CA GLY A 42 -0.41 -16.11 24.74
C GLY A 42 1.10 -16.24 24.59
N THR A 43 1.53 -17.23 23.83
CA THR A 43 2.94 -17.43 23.47
C THR A 43 3.50 -16.23 22.70
N PHE A 44 2.72 -15.66 21.77
CA PHE A 44 3.13 -14.46 21.05
C PHE A 44 3.45 -13.30 22.00
N TYR A 45 2.51 -12.89 22.86
CA TYR A 45 2.73 -11.73 23.73
C TYR A 45 3.83 -11.98 24.77
N ALA A 46 3.89 -13.20 25.32
CA ALA A 46 4.91 -13.59 26.29
C ALA A 46 6.34 -13.53 25.70
N LEU A 47 6.51 -13.76 24.40
CA LEU A 47 7.81 -13.70 23.72
C LEU A 47 8.11 -12.32 23.11
N TRP A 48 7.16 -11.76 22.36
CA TRP A 48 7.39 -10.58 21.54
C TRP A 48 7.46 -9.27 22.34
N ILE A 49 6.78 -9.18 23.50
CA ILE A 49 6.92 -8.00 24.37
C ILE A 49 8.34 -7.92 24.95
N PRO A 50 8.87 -8.97 25.63
CA PRO A 50 10.27 -9.00 26.05
C PRO A 50 11.27 -8.76 24.90
N LEU A 51 11.05 -9.41 23.76
CA LEU A 51 11.89 -9.25 22.58
C LEU A 51 11.95 -7.79 22.12
N MET A 52 10.81 -7.10 22.05
CA MET A 52 10.75 -5.68 21.71
C MET A 52 11.62 -4.84 22.66
N TYR A 53 11.48 -4.99 23.98
CA TYR A 53 12.33 -4.26 24.93
C TYR A 53 13.82 -4.58 24.75
N GLY A 54 14.14 -5.85 24.52
CA GLY A 54 15.50 -6.31 24.26
C GLY A 54 16.10 -5.66 23.01
N VAL A 55 15.34 -5.63 21.92
CA VAL A 55 15.74 -5.01 20.64
C VAL A 55 16.00 -3.51 20.82
N PHE A 56 15.06 -2.76 21.41
CA PHE A 56 15.24 -1.32 21.62
C PHE A 56 16.42 -1.01 22.56
N SER A 57 16.57 -1.75 23.65
CA SER A 57 17.71 -1.60 24.57
C SER A 57 19.04 -1.85 23.87
N THR A 58 19.10 -2.86 23.01
CA THR A 58 20.28 -3.17 22.20
C THR A 58 20.60 -2.03 21.23
N LEU A 59 19.60 -1.47 20.56
CA LEU A 59 19.77 -0.34 19.64
C LEU A 59 20.33 0.90 20.35
N TYR A 60 19.81 1.24 21.53
CA TYR A 60 20.38 2.34 22.34
C TYR A 60 21.86 2.11 22.68
N VAL A 61 22.23 0.87 23.00
CA VAL A 61 23.62 0.50 23.29
C VAL A 61 24.51 0.61 22.05
N ILE A 62 24.04 0.12 20.90
CA ILE A 62 24.76 0.23 19.62
C ILE A 62 24.97 1.70 19.26
N ILE A 63 23.92 2.52 19.36
CA ILE A 63 24.00 3.96 19.09
C ILE A 63 24.99 4.62 20.05
N ALA A 64 24.89 4.37 21.35
CA ALA A 64 25.80 4.95 22.34
C ALA A 64 27.26 4.52 22.18
N ALA A 65 27.52 3.37 21.54
CA ALA A 65 28.85 2.81 21.35
C ALA A 65 29.49 3.21 20.01
N TYR A 66 28.71 3.24 18.93
CA TYR A 66 29.22 3.34 17.56
C TYR A 66 28.75 4.58 16.79
N ALA A 67 27.74 5.31 17.28
CA ALA A 67 27.37 6.57 16.66
C ALA A 67 28.50 7.60 16.84
N PRO A 68 28.92 8.28 15.77
CA PRO A 68 29.96 9.30 15.88
C PRO A 68 29.43 10.44 16.77
N ARG A 69 30.25 10.88 17.74
CA ARG A 69 29.85 11.86 18.76
C ARG A 69 29.48 13.23 18.19
N GLU A 70 30.00 13.56 17.02
CA GLU A 70 29.64 14.76 16.24
C GLU A 70 28.17 14.74 15.80
N TYR A 71 27.62 13.54 15.56
CA TYR A 71 26.25 13.37 15.12
C TYR A 71 25.32 13.09 16.29
N VAL A 72 25.69 12.17 17.19
CA VAL A 72 24.86 11.79 18.34
C VAL A 72 25.53 12.20 19.64
N SER A 73 24.99 13.21 20.31
CA SER A 73 25.53 13.65 21.60
C SER A 73 25.22 12.63 22.69
N ALA A 74 26.19 12.39 23.58
CA ALA A 74 26.01 11.50 24.72
C ALA A 74 24.90 11.99 25.67
N ALA A 75 24.67 13.30 25.74
CA ALA A 75 23.60 13.90 26.52
C ALA A 75 22.21 13.59 25.92
N ALA A 76 22.04 13.74 24.61
CA ALA A 76 20.80 13.38 23.93
C ALA A 76 20.51 11.88 24.08
N CYS A 77 21.52 11.02 23.88
CA CYS A 77 21.37 9.58 24.06
C CYS A 77 20.92 9.22 25.49
N ARG A 78 21.53 9.81 26.53
CA ARG A 78 21.09 9.61 27.93
C ARG A 78 19.66 10.11 28.19
N LYS A 79 19.29 11.26 27.61
CA LYS A 79 17.95 11.84 27.75
C LYS A 79 16.88 10.90 27.18
N PHE A 80 17.05 10.45 25.94
CA PHE A 80 16.09 9.54 25.30
C PHE A 80 16.10 8.14 25.91
N LEU A 81 17.24 7.64 26.37
CA LEU A 81 17.29 6.38 27.12
C LEU A 81 16.48 6.48 28.42
N ARG A 82 16.56 7.59 29.15
CA ARG A 82 15.74 7.82 30.35
C ARG A 82 14.24 7.85 30.03
N TYR A 83 13.86 8.42 28.89
CA TYR A 83 12.47 8.38 28.43
C TYR A 83 12.03 6.96 28.07
N ASP A 84 12.89 6.17 27.43
CA ASP A 84 12.60 4.77 27.13
C ASP A 84 12.51 3.93 28.42
N ASP A 85 13.33 4.21 29.43
CA ASP A 85 13.27 3.53 30.72
C ASP A 85 11.87 3.70 31.39
N TYR A 86 11.17 4.82 31.20
CA TYR A 86 9.79 4.98 31.69
C TYR A 86 8.78 4.04 31.00
N THR A 87 9.06 3.59 29.79
CA THR A 87 8.18 2.65 29.08
C THR A 87 8.17 1.27 29.75
N TYR A 88 9.12 0.95 30.64
CA TYR A 88 9.11 -0.29 31.43
C TYR A 88 8.00 -0.35 32.49
N LEU A 89 7.23 0.73 32.67
CA LEU A 89 5.99 0.69 33.45
C LEU A 89 4.80 0.13 32.64
N PHE A 90 4.87 0.18 31.31
CA PHE A 90 3.81 -0.31 30.42
C PHE A 90 3.52 -1.82 30.48
N PRO A 91 4.47 -2.72 30.81
CA PRO A 91 4.15 -4.13 31.03
C PRO A 91 3.14 -4.34 32.17
N LEU A 92 3.15 -3.49 33.19
CA LEU A 92 2.13 -3.53 34.26
C LEU A 92 0.73 -3.25 33.71
N TRP A 93 0.61 -2.36 32.72
CA TRP A 93 -0.64 -2.12 32.01
C TRP A 93 -1.10 -3.36 31.24
N ILE A 94 -0.20 -4.03 30.52
CA ILE A 94 -0.53 -5.26 29.77
C ILE A 94 -0.93 -6.40 30.72
N MET A 95 -0.21 -6.57 31.84
CA MET A 95 -0.59 -7.54 32.88
C MET A 95 -1.95 -7.20 33.50
N GLY A 96 -2.22 -5.91 33.75
CA GLY A 96 -3.52 -5.44 34.23
C GLY A 96 -4.65 -5.72 33.24
N LEU A 97 -4.42 -5.52 31.94
CA LEU A 97 -5.38 -5.89 30.89
C LEU A 97 -5.66 -7.39 30.86
N ALA A 98 -4.63 -8.24 31.01
CA ALA A 98 -4.80 -9.68 31.08
C ALA A 98 -5.68 -10.10 32.27
N ILE A 99 -5.46 -9.50 33.44
CA ILE A 99 -6.27 -9.75 34.65
C ILE A 99 -7.71 -9.24 34.46
N ALA A 100 -7.89 -8.06 33.86
CA ALA A 100 -9.21 -7.46 33.64
C ALA A 100 -9.98 -8.09 32.46
N ALA A 101 -9.36 -8.96 31.68
CA ALA A 101 -9.91 -9.52 30.46
C ALA A 101 -11.32 -10.13 30.60
N PRO A 102 -11.66 -10.87 31.67
CA PRO A 102 -13.02 -11.42 31.80
C PRO A 102 -14.12 -10.35 31.84
N ALA A 103 -13.78 -9.12 32.26
CA ALA A 103 -14.70 -8.00 32.33
C ALA A 103 -14.65 -7.08 31.08
N LEU A 104 -13.67 -7.25 30.20
CA LEU A 104 -13.44 -6.37 29.06
C LEU A 104 -13.98 -6.98 27.76
N LYS A 105 -14.90 -6.27 27.10
CA LYS A 105 -15.27 -6.58 25.72
C LYS A 105 -14.09 -6.33 24.79
N ASN A 106 -13.90 -7.23 23.83
CA ASN A 106 -12.84 -7.15 22.80
C ASN A 106 -11.43 -7.06 23.39
N ILE A 107 -11.10 -7.89 24.39
CA ILE A 107 -9.75 -7.91 24.97
C ILE A 107 -8.63 -8.03 23.92
N SER A 108 -8.89 -8.79 22.84
CA SER A 108 -7.94 -8.96 21.75
C SER A 108 -7.55 -7.66 21.05
N PHE A 109 -8.52 -6.73 20.92
CA PHE A 109 -8.27 -5.38 20.43
C PHE A 109 -7.35 -4.60 21.38
N TRP A 110 -7.63 -4.63 22.68
CA TRP A 110 -6.87 -3.86 23.68
C TRP A 110 -5.41 -4.35 23.82
N LEU A 111 -5.19 -5.66 23.76
CA LEU A 111 -3.86 -6.25 23.77
C LEU A 111 -3.07 -5.89 22.50
N ALA A 112 -3.68 -6.03 21.32
CA ALA A 112 -3.06 -5.61 20.06
C ALA A 112 -2.76 -4.10 20.06
N PHE A 113 -3.69 -3.28 20.55
CA PHE A 113 -3.54 -1.83 20.61
C PHE A 113 -2.41 -1.44 21.56
N SER A 114 -2.31 -2.12 22.70
CA SER A 114 -1.25 -1.90 23.68
C SER A 114 0.13 -2.29 23.14
N TYR A 115 0.24 -3.45 22.48
CA TYR A 115 1.49 -3.89 21.84
C TYR A 115 1.94 -2.91 20.75
N MET A 116 1.04 -2.56 19.82
CA MET A 116 1.36 -1.62 18.73
C MET A 116 1.62 -0.20 19.24
N GLY A 117 0.87 0.23 20.26
CA GLY A 117 1.05 1.55 20.87
C GLY A 117 2.42 1.67 21.53
N LEU A 118 2.82 0.64 22.29
CA LEU A 118 4.14 0.57 22.90
C LEU A 118 5.25 0.55 21.83
N LEU A 119 5.08 -0.20 20.74
CA LEU A 119 6.03 -0.23 19.64
C LEU A 119 6.20 1.14 19.00
N VAL A 120 5.10 1.87 18.74
CA VAL A 120 5.14 3.23 18.20
C VAL A 120 5.78 4.22 19.17
N VAL A 121 5.49 4.13 20.48
CA VAL A 121 6.14 4.97 21.49
C VAL A 121 7.65 4.75 21.49
N LYS A 122 8.10 3.49 21.55
CA LYS A 122 9.53 3.15 21.53
C LYS A 122 10.21 3.58 20.24
N ALA A 123 9.59 3.32 19.09
CA ALA A 123 10.08 3.76 17.78
C ALA A 123 10.18 5.28 17.70
N SER A 124 9.21 6.01 18.27
CA SER A 124 9.20 7.48 18.29
C SER A 124 10.28 8.06 19.19
N LEU A 125 10.56 7.44 20.34
CA LEU A 125 11.67 7.85 21.22
C LEU A 125 13.03 7.64 20.54
N LEU A 126 13.21 6.49 19.87
CA LEU A 126 14.45 6.18 19.15
C LEU A 126 14.62 7.07 17.91
N GLY A 127 13.53 7.28 17.15
CA GLY A 127 13.50 8.20 16.01
C GLY A 127 13.77 9.63 16.44
N GLY A 128 13.22 10.07 17.57
CA GLY A 128 13.48 11.37 18.18
C GLY A 128 14.96 11.58 18.53
N LEU A 129 15.63 10.54 19.05
CA LEU A 129 17.08 10.57 19.27
C LEU A 129 17.84 10.78 17.96
N VAL A 130 17.52 9.99 16.91
CA VAL A 130 18.18 10.09 15.60
C VAL A 130 17.95 11.47 14.96
N LEU A 131 16.70 11.95 14.99
CA LEU A 131 16.31 13.24 14.43
C LEU A 131 16.98 14.43 15.13
N THR A 132 16.95 14.47 16.46
CA THR A 132 17.59 15.56 17.23
C THR A 132 19.10 15.59 17.01
N SER A 133 19.71 14.41 16.94
CA SER A 133 21.13 14.22 16.62
C SER A 133 21.49 14.77 15.23
N LEU A 134 20.71 14.42 14.22
CA LEU A 134 20.93 14.89 12.84
C LEU A 134 20.60 16.38 12.65
N ALA A 135 19.62 16.91 13.37
CA ALA A 135 19.30 18.35 13.36
C ALA A 135 20.48 19.20 13.86
N SER A 136 21.18 18.75 14.92
CA SER A 136 22.35 19.47 15.46
C SER A 136 23.55 19.52 14.51
N THR A 137 23.57 18.70 13.45
CA THR A 137 24.68 18.65 12.47
C THR A 137 24.48 19.54 11.24
N GLN A 138 23.42 20.35 11.20
CA GLN A 138 23.14 21.25 10.07
C GLN A 138 24.27 22.25 9.74
N HIS A 139 25.23 22.47 10.64
CA HIS A 139 26.36 23.37 10.45
C HIS A 139 27.57 22.76 9.72
N THR A 140 27.59 21.46 9.41
CA THR A 140 28.72 20.81 8.70
C THR A 140 28.29 20.32 7.32
N SER A 141 28.19 21.25 6.35
CA SER A 141 27.64 21.01 5.01
C SER A 141 28.45 20.08 4.10
N ASP A 142 29.70 19.76 4.44
CA ASP A 142 30.62 19.01 3.57
C ASP A 142 30.95 17.57 4.01
N VAL A 143 30.43 17.11 5.15
CA VAL A 143 30.82 15.82 5.71
C VAL A 143 29.91 14.71 5.21
N ARG A 144 30.51 13.71 4.53
CA ARG A 144 29.81 12.46 4.17
C ARG A 144 29.23 11.81 5.41
N ILE A 145 27.96 11.40 5.36
CA ILE A 145 27.32 10.67 6.46
C ILE A 145 28.18 9.44 6.84
N PRO A 146 28.60 9.28 8.11
CA PRO A 146 29.44 8.18 8.53
C PRO A 146 28.76 6.81 8.34
N ARG A 147 29.56 5.77 8.02
CA ARG A 147 29.05 4.41 7.77
C ARG A 147 28.33 3.83 8.99
N SER A 148 28.77 4.14 10.21
CA SER A 148 28.10 3.67 11.43
C SER A 148 26.70 4.24 11.58
N LEU A 149 26.51 5.53 11.24
CA LEU A 149 25.18 6.16 11.27
C LEU A 149 24.26 5.60 10.18
N GLN A 150 24.81 5.33 8.99
CA GLN A 150 24.10 4.63 7.92
C GLN A 150 23.60 3.25 8.36
N LEU A 151 24.47 2.45 9.01
CA LEU A 151 24.10 1.14 9.56
C LEU A 151 23.04 1.25 10.65
N ILE A 152 23.15 2.24 11.55
CA ILE A 152 22.14 2.49 12.59
C ILE A 152 20.77 2.75 11.97
N LEU A 153 20.67 3.58 10.92
CA LEU A 153 19.39 3.85 10.25
C LEU A 153 18.76 2.55 9.71
N VAL A 154 19.56 1.70 9.08
CA VAL A 154 19.09 0.39 8.58
C VAL A 154 18.62 -0.50 9.74
N LEU A 155 19.42 -0.62 10.81
CA LEU A 155 19.08 -1.46 11.96
C LEU A 155 17.83 -0.99 12.68
N VAL A 156 17.63 0.33 12.81
CA VAL A 156 16.43 0.92 13.43
C VAL A 156 15.19 0.60 12.59
N THR A 157 15.23 0.86 11.28
CA THR A 157 14.10 0.53 10.40
C THR A 157 13.81 -0.97 10.40
N PHE A 158 14.84 -1.80 10.26
CA PHE A 158 14.73 -3.26 10.23
C PHE A 158 14.11 -3.81 11.52
N ALA A 159 14.54 -3.31 12.68
CA ALA A 159 14.01 -3.71 13.97
C ALA A 159 12.52 -3.40 14.10
N VAL A 160 12.10 -2.17 13.78
CA VAL A 160 10.69 -1.78 13.85
C VAL A 160 9.84 -2.62 12.89
N TYR A 161 10.29 -2.78 11.64
CA TYR A 161 9.62 -3.61 10.64
C TYR A 161 9.47 -5.06 11.10
N SER A 162 10.51 -5.65 11.71
CA SER A 162 10.49 -7.02 12.22
C SER A 162 9.47 -7.22 13.34
N LEU A 163 9.37 -6.26 14.27
CA LEU A 163 8.40 -6.30 15.37
C LEU A 163 6.95 -6.13 14.90
N ILE A 164 6.73 -5.32 13.86
CA ILE A 164 5.40 -5.22 13.21
C ILE A 164 5.08 -6.52 12.46
N SER A 165 6.06 -7.07 11.74
CA SER A 165 5.87 -8.28 10.93
C SER A 165 5.55 -9.51 11.75
N GLY A 166 6.14 -9.65 12.94
CA GLY A 166 5.78 -10.70 13.89
C GLY A 166 4.29 -10.70 14.21
N TYR A 167 3.73 -9.52 14.49
CA TYR A 167 2.29 -9.37 14.70
C TYR A 167 1.48 -9.67 13.45
N HIS A 168 1.91 -9.20 12.26
CA HIS A 168 1.20 -9.47 11.02
C HIS A 168 1.12 -10.97 10.67
N ILE A 169 2.22 -11.72 10.84
CA ILE A 169 2.24 -13.18 10.58
C ILE A 169 1.24 -13.90 11.50
N GLN A 170 1.13 -13.47 12.76
CA GLN A 170 0.17 -14.02 13.71
C GLN A 170 -1.28 -13.60 13.40
N ARG A 171 -1.48 -12.45 12.75
CA ARG A 171 -2.81 -11.87 12.52
C ARG A 171 -3.46 -12.27 11.20
N THR A 172 -2.65 -12.53 10.17
CA THR A 172 -3.12 -12.82 8.80
C THR A 172 -2.21 -13.83 8.11
N SER A 173 -2.81 -14.83 7.47
CA SER A 173 -2.16 -15.70 6.49
C SER A 173 -1.54 -14.88 5.34
N PRO A 174 -0.49 -15.38 4.66
CA PRO A 174 -0.08 -14.90 3.34
C PRO A 174 -1.27 -14.79 2.40
N THR A 175 -1.25 -13.82 1.48
CA THR A 175 -2.36 -13.51 0.58
C THR A 175 -1.89 -13.21 -0.83
N GLY A 176 -2.81 -13.20 -1.80
CA GLY A 176 -2.50 -12.92 -3.20
C GLY A 176 -1.44 -13.88 -3.73
N ASP A 177 -0.37 -13.36 -4.35
CA ASP A 177 0.70 -14.19 -4.92
C ASP A 177 1.66 -14.78 -3.84
N GLU A 178 1.63 -14.29 -2.59
CA GLU A 178 2.59 -14.65 -1.54
C GLU A 178 2.70 -16.16 -1.26
N PRO A 179 1.60 -16.91 -1.05
CA PRO A 179 1.69 -18.36 -0.80
C PRO A 179 2.30 -19.12 -1.98
N HIS A 180 2.09 -18.66 -3.22
CA HIS A 180 2.69 -19.30 -4.39
C HIS A 180 4.20 -19.07 -4.45
N TYR A 181 4.71 -17.87 -4.12
CA TYR A 181 6.16 -17.64 -4.06
C TYR A 181 6.82 -18.45 -2.94
N LEU A 182 6.15 -18.59 -1.79
CA LEU A 182 6.63 -19.42 -0.69
C LEU A 182 6.63 -20.91 -1.06
N LEU A 183 5.61 -21.40 -1.76
CA LEU A 183 5.57 -22.79 -2.21
C LEU A 183 6.68 -23.09 -3.24
N ILE A 184 6.94 -22.17 -4.17
CA ILE A 184 8.07 -22.31 -5.10
C ILE A 184 9.40 -22.28 -4.33
N ALA A 185 9.56 -21.38 -3.35
CA ALA A 185 10.77 -21.36 -2.52
C ALA A 185 10.94 -22.64 -1.69
N HIS A 186 9.84 -23.25 -1.23
CA HIS A 186 9.82 -24.54 -0.57
C HIS A 186 10.33 -25.66 -1.49
N SER A 187 9.73 -25.79 -2.67
CA SER A 187 10.13 -26.77 -3.70
C SER A 187 11.59 -26.59 -4.12
N LEU A 188 12.05 -25.36 -4.36
CA LEU A 188 13.45 -25.08 -4.70
C LEU A 188 14.44 -25.53 -3.61
N TRP A 189 14.04 -25.48 -2.34
CA TRP A 189 14.90 -25.85 -1.21
C TRP A 189 14.84 -27.35 -0.89
N HIS A 190 13.65 -27.95 -0.92
CA HIS A 190 13.43 -29.34 -0.51
C HIS A 190 13.51 -30.33 -1.68
N ASP A 191 13.03 -29.94 -2.86
CA ASP A 191 12.87 -30.81 -4.04
C ASP A 191 13.88 -30.48 -5.16
N TYR A 192 14.53 -29.32 -5.10
CA TYR A 192 15.49 -28.82 -6.10
C TYR A 192 14.92 -28.63 -7.52
N ASP A 193 13.62 -28.43 -7.63
CA ASP A 193 12.93 -28.17 -8.89
C ASP A 193 11.89 -27.04 -8.75
N THR A 194 11.07 -26.87 -9.78
CA THR A 194 9.94 -25.92 -9.77
C THR A 194 8.60 -26.60 -10.08
N ASN A 195 8.57 -27.94 -10.09
CA ASN A 195 7.38 -28.74 -10.31
C ASN A 195 6.63 -28.90 -8.98
N LEU A 196 5.52 -28.20 -8.83
CA LEU A 196 4.78 -28.11 -7.58
C LEU A 196 3.81 -29.29 -7.36
N TYR A 197 3.82 -30.31 -8.24
CA TYR A 197 2.85 -31.41 -8.19
C TYR A 197 2.87 -32.16 -6.84
N ASN A 198 4.04 -32.57 -6.38
CA ASN A 198 4.22 -33.21 -5.08
C ASN A 198 3.84 -32.26 -3.94
N ASN A 199 4.17 -30.96 -4.04
CA ASN A 199 3.89 -30.01 -2.97
C ASN A 199 2.38 -29.76 -2.78
N TYR A 200 1.62 -29.68 -3.88
CA TYR A 200 0.16 -29.61 -3.82
C TYR A 200 -0.45 -30.90 -3.27
N LYS A 201 0.08 -32.06 -3.68
CA LYS A 201 -0.37 -33.38 -3.20
C LYS A 201 -0.11 -33.59 -1.70
N ASN A 202 1.07 -33.17 -1.23
CA ASN A 202 1.50 -33.31 0.16
C ASN A 202 0.98 -32.19 1.07
N ARG A 203 0.44 -31.11 0.47
CA ARG A 203 -0.03 -29.91 1.17
C ARG A 203 1.07 -29.18 1.95
N ASP A 204 2.26 -29.09 1.38
CA ASP A 204 3.41 -28.41 2.00
C ASP A 204 3.14 -26.92 2.29
N TYR A 205 2.13 -26.33 1.65
CA TYR A 205 1.67 -24.98 1.91
C TYR A 205 1.02 -24.79 3.30
N GLU A 206 0.53 -25.84 3.97
CA GLU A 206 -0.11 -25.76 5.29
C GLU A 206 0.86 -25.23 6.36
N ALA A 207 2.18 -25.32 6.13
CA ALA A 207 3.20 -24.76 7.01
C ALA A 207 3.18 -23.22 7.10
N PHE A 208 2.58 -22.53 6.12
CA PHE A 208 2.56 -21.07 6.06
C PHE A 208 1.24 -20.46 5.57
N PHE A 209 0.30 -21.26 5.07
CA PHE A 209 -0.96 -20.79 4.50
C PHE A 209 -2.14 -21.54 5.13
N TRP A 210 -3.14 -20.81 5.62
CA TRP A 210 -4.22 -21.38 6.46
C TRP A 210 -5.37 -22.03 5.68
N HIS A 211 -5.41 -21.84 4.36
CA HIS A 211 -6.50 -22.32 3.51
C HIS A 211 -6.00 -23.36 2.50
N GLU A 212 -6.92 -24.02 1.79
CA GLU A 212 -6.55 -24.90 0.69
C GLU A 212 -5.94 -24.08 -0.46
N LEU A 213 -4.67 -24.30 -0.77
CA LEU A 213 -4.02 -23.67 -1.92
C LEU A 213 -4.18 -24.55 -3.14
N ARG A 214 -4.80 -24.02 -4.20
CA ARG A 214 -4.99 -24.71 -5.47
C ARG A 214 -4.08 -24.16 -6.58
N PRO A 215 -3.68 -24.99 -7.57
CA PRO A 215 -3.03 -24.49 -8.77
C PRO A 215 -3.89 -23.46 -9.50
N THR A 216 -3.28 -22.42 -10.06
CA THR A 216 -4.04 -21.42 -10.83
C THR A 216 -4.43 -21.99 -12.20
N TRP A 217 -5.49 -21.45 -12.80
CA TRP A 217 -5.84 -21.75 -14.18
C TRP A 217 -4.64 -21.52 -15.13
N GLY A 218 -4.24 -22.61 -15.82
CA GLY A 218 -3.08 -22.65 -16.72
C GLY A 218 -1.78 -23.14 -16.08
N ASP A 219 -1.75 -23.45 -14.78
CA ASP A 219 -0.53 -23.94 -14.09
C ASP A 219 -0.33 -25.44 -14.26
N GLN A 220 -1.40 -26.22 -14.49
CA GLN A 220 -1.30 -27.66 -14.71
C GLN A 220 -0.92 -27.95 -16.17
N VAL A 221 0.24 -28.58 -16.37
CA VAL A 221 0.77 -28.94 -17.70
C VAL A 221 0.44 -30.38 -18.06
N SER A 222 0.53 -31.29 -17.08
CA SER A 222 0.18 -32.71 -17.22
C SER A 222 -0.40 -33.27 -15.92
N GLU A 223 -0.64 -34.58 -15.84
CA GLU A 223 -1.12 -35.23 -14.61
C GLU A 223 -0.09 -35.18 -13.46
N THR A 224 1.20 -35.00 -13.78
CA THR A 224 2.31 -35.04 -12.81
C THR A 224 3.16 -33.78 -12.83
N GLU A 225 2.80 -32.78 -13.62
CA GLU A 225 3.54 -31.53 -13.76
C GLU A 225 2.63 -30.32 -13.53
N ILE A 226 2.94 -29.59 -12.47
CA ILE A 226 2.28 -28.34 -12.13
C ILE A 226 3.35 -27.26 -12.00
N TYR A 227 3.30 -26.26 -12.88
CA TYR A 227 4.22 -25.15 -12.82
C TYR A 227 3.47 -23.83 -12.77
N SER A 228 3.81 -22.96 -11.83
CA SER A 228 3.06 -21.72 -11.67
C SER A 228 3.41 -20.68 -12.72
N TYR A 229 2.69 -20.62 -13.84
CA TYR A 229 2.98 -19.76 -15.00
C TYR A 229 3.10 -18.27 -14.63
N ARG A 230 2.38 -17.83 -13.60
CA ARG A 230 2.32 -16.41 -13.17
C ARG A 230 3.35 -16.03 -12.11
N HIS A 231 3.81 -17.02 -11.36
CA HIS A 231 4.71 -16.85 -10.22
C HIS A 231 6.11 -17.41 -10.49
N LYS A 232 6.29 -18.09 -11.63
CA LYS A 232 7.59 -18.38 -12.26
C LYS A 232 8.42 -17.09 -12.36
N GLY A 233 9.74 -17.23 -12.26
CA GLY A 233 10.70 -16.15 -12.41
C GLY A 233 11.76 -16.11 -11.30
N GLY A 234 12.54 -15.03 -11.30
CA GLY A 234 13.67 -14.87 -10.39
C GLY A 234 13.29 -14.54 -8.94
N PHE A 235 12.09 -14.08 -8.67
CA PHE A 235 11.74 -13.63 -7.32
C PHE A 235 11.74 -14.74 -6.25
N PRO A 236 11.12 -15.92 -6.43
CA PRO A 236 11.22 -17.03 -5.48
C PRO A 236 12.67 -17.42 -5.16
N HIS A 237 13.54 -17.44 -6.16
CA HIS A 237 14.96 -17.75 -6.01
C HIS A 237 15.66 -16.74 -5.08
N THR A 238 15.27 -15.46 -5.15
CA THR A 238 15.82 -14.46 -4.23
C THR A 238 15.40 -14.66 -2.79
N LEU A 239 14.31 -15.38 -2.49
CA LEU A 239 13.81 -15.59 -1.13
C LEU A 239 14.55 -16.71 -0.38
N LEU A 240 15.30 -17.55 -1.10
CA LEU A 240 15.95 -18.73 -0.54
C LEU A 240 16.80 -18.44 0.73
N PRO A 241 17.64 -17.38 0.79
CA PRO A 241 18.45 -17.15 1.99
C PRO A 241 17.62 -16.99 3.26
N GLY A 242 16.52 -16.24 3.19
CA GLY A 242 15.58 -16.08 4.30
C GLY A 242 14.77 -17.34 4.55
N TYR A 243 14.24 -17.96 3.49
CA TYR A 243 13.41 -19.16 3.61
C TYR A 243 14.16 -20.32 4.26
N VAL A 244 15.43 -20.56 3.89
CA VAL A 244 16.27 -21.61 4.48
C VAL A 244 16.53 -21.38 5.97
N LEU A 245 16.67 -20.12 6.39
CA LEU A 245 16.97 -19.78 7.79
C LEU A 245 15.76 -19.87 8.72
N GLY A 246 14.53 -19.81 8.21
CA GLY A 246 13.35 -19.76 9.08
C GLY A 246 11.99 -19.84 8.39
N GLY A 247 11.91 -20.50 7.25
CA GLY A 247 10.68 -20.63 6.44
C GLY A 247 10.05 -19.28 6.11
N GLN A 248 8.73 -19.17 6.33
CA GLN A 248 8.00 -17.92 6.13
C GLN A 248 8.58 -16.76 6.96
N ILE A 249 8.89 -16.98 8.24
CA ILE A 249 9.41 -15.93 9.12
C ILE A 249 10.74 -15.39 8.58
N GLY A 250 11.65 -16.29 8.19
CA GLY A 250 12.94 -15.91 7.62
C GLY A 250 12.80 -15.16 6.29
N ALA A 251 11.91 -15.59 5.40
CA ALA A 251 11.58 -14.88 4.16
C ALA A 251 11.00 -13.48 4.43
N THR A 252 10.10 -13.34 5.41
CA THR A 252 9.57 -12.04 5.83
C THR A 252 10.66 -11.15 6.41
N LEU A 253 11.53 -11.65 7.29
CA LEU A 253 12.67 -10.88 7.82
C LEU A 253 13.61 -10.44 6.71
N GLN A 254 13.82 -11.26 5.69
CA GLN A 254 14.58 -10.85 4.51
C GLN A 254 13.91 -9.68 3.78
N MET A 255 12.59 -9.71 3.57
CA MET A 255 11.84 -8.60 2.97
C MET A 255 11.93 -7.32 3.81
N ASN A 256 11.87 -7.45 5.14
CA ASN A 256 12.04 -6.32 6.05
C ASN A 256 13.42 -5.67 5.92
N LEU A 257 14.47 -6.49 5.76
CA LEU A 257 15.82 -6.00 5.54
C LEU A 257 15.94 -5.29 4.20
N ILE A 258 15.37 -5.86 3.13
CA ILE A 258 15.31 -5.23 1.80
C ILE A 258 14.60 -3.87 1.88
N ALA A 259 13.46 -3.79 2.58
CA ALA A 259 12.72 -2.56 2.80
C ALA A 259 13.53 -1.53 3.61
N ALA A 260 14.21 -1.95 4.68
CA ALA A 260 15.05 -1.08 5.49
C ALA A 260 16.23 -0.51 4.68
N VAL A 261 16.88 -1.34 3.87
CA VAL A 261 17.94 -0.92 2.94
C VAL A 261 17.37 0.04 1.88
N LEU A 262 16.16 -0.20 1.37
CA LEU A 262 15.49 0.68 0.42
C LEU A 262 15.31 2.10 0.98
N VAL A 263 14.73 2.26 2.17
CA VAL A 263 14.54 3.63 2.73
C VAL A 263 15.87 4.27 3.08
N TRP A 264 16.86 3.49 3.48
CA TRP A 264 18.21 4.01 3.64
C TRP A 264 18.80 4.54 2.32
N GLN A 265 18.53 3.89 1.18
CA GLN A 265 18.91 4.42 -0.14
C GLN A 265 18.15 5.73 -0.46
N VAL A 266 16.88 5.84 -0.08
CA VAL A 266 16.08 7.09 -0.19
C VAL A 266 16.73 8.22 0.59
N PHE A 267 17.07 7.97 1.87
CA PHE A 267 17.77 8.92 2.73
C PHE A 267 19.06 9.43 2.06
N LEU A 268 19.89 8.51 1.56
CA LEU A 268 21.17 8.89 0.96
C LEU A 268 21.01 9.64 -0.36
N LEU A 269 20.07 9.23 -1.23
CA LEU A 269 19.81 9.96 -2.48
C LEU A 269 19.25 11.36 -2.21
N ALA A 270 18.37 11.51 -1.23
CA ALA A 270 17.85 12.80 -0.79
C ALA A 270 18.96 13.72 -0.25
N TYR A 271 19.85 13.17 0.59
CA TYR A 271 20.97 13.93 1.13
C TYR A 271 21.97 14.34 0.03
N GLU A 272 22.26 13.44 -0.91
CA GLU A 272 23.14 13.72 -2.05
C GLU A 272 22.61 14.84 -2.94
N LEU A 273 21.29 14.92 -3.10
CA LEU A 273 20.60 15.91 -3.93
C LEU A 273 20.45 17.27 -3.26
N PHE A 274 19.97 17.30 -2.02
CA PHE A 274 19.52 18.55 -1.38
C PHE A 274 20.37 18.97 -0.18
N ARG A 275 21.38 18.18 0.19
CA ARG A 275 22.40 18.54 1.21
C ARG A 275 21.85 18.89 2.59
N SER A 276 20.65 18.43 2.92
CA SER A 276 20.03 18.62 4.23
C SER A 276 19.81 17.27 4.92
N ALA A 277 20.62 16.99 5.95
CA ALA A 277 20.50 15.77 6.75
C ALA A 277 19.15 15.69 7.46
N TRP A 278 18.69 16.82 8.01
CA TRP A 278 17.37 16.94 8.64
C TRP A 278 16.24 16.61 7.67
N ALA A 279 16.20 17.29 6.50
CA ALA A 279 15.16 17.07 5.51
C ALA A 279 15.17 15.61 5.03
N SER A 280 16.35 15.05 4.77
CA SER A 280 16.51 13.65 4.36
C SER A 280 16.04 12.67 5.43
N SER A 281 16.24 12.99 6.71
CA SER A 281 15.80 12.15 7.84
C SER A 281 14.29 12.14 7.99
N ILE A 282 13.65 13.31 7.88
CA ILE A 282 12.19 13.39 7.90
C ILE A 282 11.62 12.70 6.65
N THR A 283 12.26 12.83 5.48
CA THR A 283 11.89 12.05 4.29
C THR A 283 12.00 10.54 4.52
N TRP A 284 13.08 10.08 5.14
CA TRP A 284 13.24 8.67 5.53
C TRP A 284 12.09 8.21 6.44
N LEU A 285 11.74 8.99 7.47
CA LEU A 285 10.60 8.66 8.34
C LEU A 285 9.27 8.58 7.58
N CYS A 286 8.96 9.61 6.79
CA CYS A 286 7.72 9.66 6.03
C CYS A 286 7.63 8.48 5.05
N VAL A 287 8.68 8.20 4.28
CA VAL A 287 8.68 7.09 3.31
C VAL A 287 8.65 5.73 4.02
N ALA A 288 9.35 5.56 5.15
CA ALA A 288 9.38 4.29 5.89
C ALA A 288 8.06 3.94 6.56
N PHE A 289 7.40 4.92 7.18
CA PHE A 289 6.31 4.67 8.14
C PHE A 289 4.95 5.15 7.65
N THR A 290 4.84 5.47 6.36
CA THR A 290 3.55 5.71 5.69
C THR A 290 3.31 4.68 4.57
N ILE A 291 2.08 4.63 4.08
CA ILE A 291 1.71 3.80 2.94
C ILE A 291 2.38 4.37 1.68
N PRO A 292 2.87 3.53 0.75
CA PRO A 292 2.76 2.07 0.75
C PRO A 292 3.80 1.32 1.58
N LEU A 293 4.96 1.89 1.87
CA LEU A 293 6.09 1.05 2.28
C LEU A 293 5.90 0.34 3.63
N ILE A 294 5.21 0.95 4.60
CA ILE A 294 4.89 0.30 5.87
C ILE A 294 4.06 -0.99 5.68
N VAL A 295 3.28 -1.06 4.60
CA VAL A 295 2.49 -2.22 4.23
C VAL A 295 3.33 -3.23 3.44
N TYR A 296 4.21 -2.77 2.56
CA TYR A 296 5.04 -3.63 1.71
C TYR A 296 6.35 -4.09 2.35
N MET A 297 6.66 -3.63 3.56
CA MET A 297 7.87 -4.02 4.28
C MET A 297 7.94 -5.51 4.59
N ASN A 298 6.79 -6.16 4.81
CA ASN A 298 6.68 -7.57 5.17
C ASN A 298 6.04 -8.45 4.07
N GLN A 299 5.62 -7.84 2.96
CA GLN A 299 4.95 -8.55 1.89
C GLN A 299 5.94 -9.28 1.01
N ILE A 300 5.65 -10.55 0.73
CA ILE A 300 6.50 -11.40 -0.13
C ILE A 300 6.15 -11.09 -1.59
N TYR A 301 6.56 -9.90 -2.02
CA TYR A 301 6.31 -9.34 -3.34
C TYR A 301 7.60 -8.77 -3.95
N PRO A 302 7.83 -8.91 -5.26
CA PRO A 302 9.05 -8.43 -5.91
C PRO A 302 9.20 -6.90 -5.92
N GLU A 303 8.12 -6.15 -5.68
CA GLU A 303 8.05 -4.70 -5.82
C GLU A 303 9.05 -3.97 -4.92
N THR A 304 9.20 -4.37 -3.66
CA THR A 304 10.12 -3.74 -2.71
C THR A 304 11.58 -3.95 -3.14
N LEU A 305 11.91 -5.15 -3.64
CA LEU A 305 13.24 -5.45 -4.17
C LEU A 305 13.50 -4.70 -5.49
N ALA A 306 12.51 -4.64 -6.38
CA ALA A 306 12.59 -3.87 -7.62
C ALA A 306 12.85 -2.38 -7.32
N ALA A 307 12.14 -1.82 -6.33
CA ALA A 307 12.32 -0.45 -5.89
C ALA A 307 13.76 -0.20 -5.38
N LEU A 308 14.31 -1.15 -4.60
CA LEU A 308 15.69 -1.09 -4.10
C LEU A 308 16.69 -1.09 -5.25
N LEU A 309 16.55 -2.00 -6.21
CA LEU A 309 17.43 -2.12 -7.37
C LEU A 309 17.43 -0.82 -8.20
N VAL A 310 16.25 -0.22 -8.42
CA VAL A 310 16.11 1.02 -9.20
C VAL A 310 16.78 2.19 -8.51
N ILE A 311 16.49 2.46 -7.23
CA ILE A 311 17.10 3.60 -6.54
C ILE A 311 18.61 3.42 -6.39
N TRP A 312 19.06 2.19 -6.14
CA TRP A 312 20.48 1.87 -6.08
C TRP A 312 21.15 2.10 -7.44
N ALA A 313 20.56 1.62 -8.54
CA ALA A 313 21.08 1.81 -9.89
C ALA A 313 21.18 3.29 -10.27
N VAL A 314 20.14 4.08 -9.97
CA VAL A 314 20.13 5.54 -10.16
C VAL A 314 21.27 6.19 -9.39
N ARG A 315 21.49 5.82 -8.13
CA ARG A 315 22.61 6.34 -7.32
C ARG A 315 23.96 5.94 -7.88
N GLN A 316 24.14 4.70 -8.34
CA GLN A 316 25.40 4.26 -8.95
C GLN A 316 25.70 5.05 -10.23
N ILE A 317 24.72 5.15 -11.14
CA ILE A 317 24.84 5.90 -12.40
C ILE A 317 25.32 7.34 -12.15
N ARG A 318 24.75 8.01 -11.15
CA ARG A 318 25.13 9.38 -10.77
C ARG A 318 26.55 9.53 -10.22
N ARG A 319 27.13 8.44 -9.71
CA ARG A 319 28.47 8.41 -9.13
C ARG A 319 29.52 7.91 -10.14
N LEU A 320 29.10 7.41 -11.30
CA LEU A 320 30.01 6.94 -12.34
C LEU A 320 30.72 8.11 -13.00
N THR A 321 32.03 7.97 -13.16
CA THR A 321 32.86 8.85 -14.00
C THR A 321 32.89 8.38 -15.46
N TRP A 322 32.24 7.24 -15.74
CA TRP A 322 32.19 6.55 -17.04
C TRP A 322 33.55 6.14 -17.61
N HIS A 323 34.62 6.16 -16.79
CA HIS A 323 35.90 5.63 -17.25
C HIS A 323 35.82 4.10 -17.26
N ALA A 324 36.15 3.48 -18.39
CA ALA A 324 36.36 2.04 -18.46
C ALA A 324 37.73 1.70 -17.85
N SER A 325 37.76 1.61 -16.52
CA SER A 325 38.92 1.18 -15.73
C SER A 325 38.60 -0.13 -15.01
N TRP A 326 39.63 -0.94 -14.72
CA TRP A 326 39.47 -2.14 -13.89
C TRP A 326 38.84 -1.85 -12.52
N LYS A 327 39.05 -0.63 -11.98
CA LYS A 327 38.45 -0.17 -10.73
C LYS A 327 36.94 0.07 -10.84
N ASP A 328 36.45 0.41 -12.03
CA ASP A 328 35.03 0.65 -12.30
C ASP A 328 34.32 -0.57 -12.89
N LEU A 329 35.06 -1.60 -13.35
CA LEU A 329 34.48 -2.84 -13.89
C LEU A 329 33.50 -3.49 -12.90
N GLY A 330 33.87 -3.57 -11.61
CA GLY A 330 32.97 -4.08 -10.57
C GLY A 330 31.68 -3.28 -10.44
N ARG A 331 31.71 -1.96 -10.66
CA ARG A 331 30.51 -1.11 -10.66
C ARG A 331 29.63 -1.39 -11.87
N TYR A 332 30.22 -1.50 -13.06
CA TYR A 332 29.46 -1.84 -14.27
C TYR A 332 28.84 -3.23 -14.16
N LEU A 333 29.58 -4.24 -13.70
CA LEU A 333 29.06 -5.58 -13.46
C LEU A 333 27.91 -5.56 -12.44
N SER A 334 28.06 -4.83 -11.33
CA SER A 334 26.99 -4.72 -10.34
C SER A 334 25.75 -4.00 -10.88
N LEU A 335 25.92 -3.00 -11.75
CA LEU A 335 24.82 -2.28 -12.40
C LEU A 335 24.10 -3.18 -13.40
N THR A 336 24.84 -3.88 -14.26
CA THR A 336 24.31 -4.86 -15.20
C THR A 336 23.58 -5.98 -14.47
N GLY A 337 24.17 -6.52 -13.40
CA GLY A 337 23.54 -7.55 -12.56
C GLY A 337 22.25 -7.07 -11.89
N ALA A 338 22.22 -5.84 -11.39
CA ALA A 338 21.01 -5.26 -10.80
C ALA A 338 19.88 -5.06 -11.84
N LEU A 339 20.22 -4.57 -13.04
CA LEU A 339 19.26 -4.39 -14.13
C LEU A 339 18.76 -5.74 -14.67
N LEU A 340 19.66 -6.73 -14.76
CA LEU A 340 19.30 -8.08 -15.15
C LEU A 340 18.35 -8.69 -14.12
N LEU A 341 18.72 -8.65 -12.83
CA LEU A 341 17.87 -9.13 -11.75
C LEU A 341 16.51 -8.45 -11.78
N LEU A 342 16.46 -7.12 -11.94
CA LEU A 342 15.21 -6.36 -12.02
C LEU A 342 14.27 -6.91 -13.10
N ILE A 343 14.80 -7.23 -14.28
CA ILE A 343 14.02 -7.86 -15.36
C ILE A 343 13.58 -9.25 -14.89
N LEU A 344 14.51 -10.10 -14.45
CA LEU A 344 14.24 -11.49 -14.04
C LEU A 344 13.24 -11.62 -12.88
N LEU A 345 13.09 -10.59 -12.03
CA LEU A 345 12.07 -10.60 -10.97
C LEU A 345 10.66 -10.76 -11.54
N LYS A 346 10.31 -9.98 -12.55
CA LYS A 346 9.06 -10.08 -13.34
C LYS A 346 9.22 -9.34 -14.67
N THR A 347 8.66 -9.93 -15.72
CA THR A 347 8.65 -9.38 -17.10
C THR A 347 8.17 -7.92 -17.19
N ARG A 348 7.20 -7.52 -16.36
CA ARG A 348 6.66 -6.15 -16.32
C ARG A 348 7.67 -5.07 -15.88
N TYR A 349 8.83 -5.44 -15.33
CA TYR A 349 9.89 -4.48 -14.97
C TYR A 349 10.82 -4.16 -16.14
N LEU A 350 10.60 -4.77 -17.33
CA LEU A 350 11.37 -4.45 -18.53
C LEU A 350 11.32 -2.96 -18.91
N PRO A 351 10.16 -2.27 -18.91
CA PRO A 351 10.13 -0.83 -19.17
C PRO A 351 10.91 -0.03 -18.11
N LEU A 352 10.82 -0.43 -16.84
CA LEU A 352 11.52 0.22 -15.74
C LEU A 352 13.04 0.09 -15.90
N ALA A 353 13.54 -1.12 -16.17
CA ALA A 353 14.94 -1.35 -16.50
C ALA A 353 15.38 -0.53 -17.71
N GLY A 354 14.55 -0.50 -18.77
CA GLY A 354 14.79 0.30 -19.98
C GLY A 354 14.97 1.79 -19.69
N THR A 355 14.09 2.40 -18.88
CA THR A 355 14.22 3.82 -18.50
C THR A 355 15.48 4.12 -17.68
N VAL A 356 15.93 3.18 -16.82
CA VAL A 356 17.20 3.31 -16.09
C VAL A 356 18.39 3.17 -17.02
N VAL A 357 18.34 2.27 -18.01
CA VAL A 357 19.36 2.16 -19.07
C VAL A 357 19.44 3.45 -19.88
N LEU A 358 18.30 4.02 -20.29
CA LEU A 358 18.26 5.30 -21.00
C LEU A 358 18.88 6.43 -20.17
N PHE A 359 18.63 6.46 -18.86
CA PHE A 359 19.31 7.40 -17.95
C PHE A 359 20.82 7.17 -17.93
N GLY A 360 21.27 5.92 -17.83
CA GLY A 360 22.69 5.55 -17.92
C GLY A 360 23.32 6.04 -19.22
N LEU A 361 22.68 5.78 -20.36
CA LEU A 361 23.13 6.23 -21.68
C LEU A 361 23.19 7.76 -21.76
N ALA A 362 22.16 8.47 -21.30
CA ALA A 362 22.15 9.93 -21.29
C ALA A 362 23.31 10.50 -20.43
N SER A 363 23.54 9.92 -19.26
CA SER A 363 24.67 10.30 -18.38
C SER A 363 26.02 9.99 -19.03
N PHE A 364 26.15 8.86 -19.72
CA PHE A 364 27.33 8.49 -20.48
C PHE A 364 27.63 9.48 -21.62
N PHE A 365 26.63 9.85 -22.42
CA PHE A 365 26.83 10.81 -23.52
C PHE A 365 27.20 12.21 -23.03
N GLN A 366 26.66 12.63 -21.88
CA GLN A 366 26.99 13.89 -21.21
C GLN A 366 28.35 13.87 -20.49
N SER A 367 29.02 12.73 -20.41
CA SER A 367 30.34 12.62 -19.78
C SER A 367 31.41 13.43 -20.53
N ARG A 368 32.42 13.90 -19.78
CA ARG A 368 33.58 14.66 -20.30
C ARG A 368 34.68 13.78 -20.92
N LEU A 369 34.36 12.53 -21.26
CA LEU A 369 35.31 11.59 -21.86
C LEU A 369 35.72 12.03 -23.28
N ARG A 370 36.97 11.74 -23.67
CA ARG A 370 37.45 11.93 -25.04
C ARG A 370 36.86 10.89 -25.99
N GLY A 371 36.80 11.17 -27.31
CA GLY A 371 36.17 10.29 -28.31
C GLY A 371 36.63 8.82 -28.25
N LYS A 372 37.94 8.56 -28.18
CA LYS A 372 38.47 7.18 -28.04
C LYS A 372 38.04 6.50 -26.73
N GLN A 373 37.99 7.25 -25.63
CA GLN A 373 37.53 6.74 -24.33
C GLN A 373 36.03 6.46 -24.34
N LYS A 374 35.23 7.31 -25.01
CA LYS A 374 33.81 7.04 -25.24
C LYS A 374 33.62 5.77 -26.05
N LEU A 375 34.35 5.59 -27.16
CA LEU A 375 34.27 4.38 -27.96
C LEU A 375 34.62 3.12 -27.15
N TYR A 376 35.75 3.12 -26.44
CA TYR A 376 36.16 1.98 -25.61
C TYR A 376 35.13 1.67 -24.52
N THR A 377 34.62 2.70 -23.82
CA THR A 377 33.58 2.51 -22.80
C THR A 377 32.28 2.01 -23.43
N ALA A 378 31.89 2.51 -24.61
CA ALA A 378 30.71 2.04 -25.32
C ALA A 378 30.84 0.56 -25.73
N LEU A 379 32.02 0.11 -26.16
CA LEU A 379 32.28 -1.30 -26.44
C LEU A 379 32.19 -2.16 -25.18
N VAL A 380 32.73 -1.70 -24.05
CA VAL A 380 32.60 -2.40 -22.76
C VAL A 380 31.14 -2.48 -22.32
N LEU A 381 30.40 -1.37 -22.35
CA LEU A 381 28.98 -1.34 -21.99
C LEU A 381 28.13 -2.18 -22.95
N GLY A 382 28.42 -2.15 -24.25
CA GLY A 382 27.77 -2.99 -25.26
C GLY A 382 28.03 -4.46 -25.03
N GLY A 383 29.29 -4.84 -24.75
CA GLY A 383 29.65 -6.22 -24.38
C GLY A 383 28.97 -6.69 -23.11
N LEU A 384 28.89 -5.84 -22.08
CA LEU A 384 28.17 -6.15 -20.84
C LEU A 384 26.66 -6.27 -21.04
N LEU A 385 26.07 -5.45 -21.90
CA LEU A 385 24.65 -5.52 -22.24
C LEU A 385 24.34 -6.82 -22.98
N ILE A 386 25.12 -7.14 -24.02
CA ILE A 386 24.97 -8.37 -24.80
C ILE A 386 25.20 -9.59 -23.90
N GLY A 387 26.28 -9.60 -23.12
CA GLY A 387 26.58 -10.66 -22.17
C GLY A 387 25.47 -10.80 -21.12
N GLY A 388 24.94 -9.70 -20.60
CA GLY A 388 23.81 -9.69 -19.67
C GLY A 388 22.54 -10.28 -20.27
N ILE A 389 22.22 -9.96 -21.54
CA ILE A 389 21.09 -10.55 -22.27
C ILE A 389 21.28 -12.07 -22.43
N PHE A 390 22.47 -12.52 -22.85
CA PHE A 390 22.76 -13.95 -22.98
C PHE A 390 22.65 -14.68 -21.65
N VAL A 391 23.21 -14.11 -20.57
CA VAL A 391 23.08 -14.67 -19.22
C VAL A 391 21.62 -14.69 -18.80
N GLY A 392 20.85 -13.64 -19.07
CA GLY A 392 19.41 -13.59 -18.77
C GLY A 392 18.60 -14.66 -19.47
N LEU A 393 18.81 -14.83 -20.77
CA LEU A 393 18.15 -15.85 -21.57
C LEU A 393 18.59 -17.26 -21.16
N TRP A 394 19.86 -17.44 -20.80
CA TRP A 394 20.36 -18.71 -20.28
C TRP A 394 19.73 -19.04 -18.92
N VAL A 395 19.68 -18.06 -18.00
CA VAL A 395 19.01 -18.23 -16.70
C VAL A 395 17.53 -18.53 -16.88
N ASP A 396 16.83 -17.80 -17.76
CA ASP A 396 15.42 -18.06 -18.09
C ASP A 396 15.20 -19.46 -18.64
N ALA A 397 16.05 -19.92 -19.56
CA ALA A 397 15.95 -21.24 -20.16
C ALA A 397 16.26 -22.39 -19.19
N VAL A 398 17.19 -22.19 -18.25
CA VAL A 398 17.66 -23.24 -17.33
C VAL A 398 16.85 -23.28 -16.03
N PHE A 399 16.52 -22.12 -15.47
CA PHE A 399 15.90 -22.02 -14.14
C PHE A 399 14.43 -21.64 -14.18
N PHE A 400 13.95 -20.96 -15.23
CA PHE A 400 12.58 -20.44 -15.29
C PHE A 400 11.73 -21.06 -16.39
N ASP A 401 12.22 -22.14 -17.01
CA ASP A 401 11.50 -22.89 -18.04
C ASP A 401 10.99 -21.97 -19.17
N ARG A 402 11.86 -21.06 -19.63
CA ARG A 402 11.61 -20.13 -20.75
C ARG A 402 10.43 -19.18 -20.54
N MET A 403 10.14 -18.82 -19.29
CA MET A 403 9.09 -17.87 -18.89
C MET A 403 9.05 -16.61 -19.76
N PHE A 404 10.20 -15.97 -20.02
CA PHE A 404 10.22 -14.73 -20.82
C PHE A 404 9.79 -14.96 -22.26
N ARG A 405 10.28 -16.05 -22.87
CA ARG A 405 9.93 -16.41 -24.24
C ARG A 405 8.43 -16.62 -24.35
N ASP A 406 7.87 -17.47 -23.49
CA ASP A 406 6.45 -17.81 -23.53
C ASP A 406 5.58 -16.57 -23.37
N ARG A 407 5.95 -15.69 -22.42
CA ARG A 407 5.19 -14.47 -22.14
C ARG A 407 5.23 -13.44 -23.26
N LEU A 408 6.37 -13.30 -23.94
CA LEU A 408 6.54 -12.39 -25.08
C LEU A 408 5.88 -12.93 -26.34
N THR A 409 5.82 -14.26 -26.50
CA THR A 409 5.18 -14.90 -27.66
C THR A 409 3.68 -15.14 -27.50
N ASP A 410 3.13 -14.95 -26.30
CA ASP A 410 1.68 -15.04 -26.04
C ASP A 410 0.96 -13.85 -26.70
N THR A 411 0.52 -14.06 -27.94
CA THR A 411 -0.16 -13.06 -28.76
C THR A 411 -1.47 -12.60 -28.16
N ARG A 412 -2.19 -13.46 -27.44
CA ARG A 412 -3.44 -13.10 -26.75
C ARG A 412 -3.15 -12.18 -25.58
N TYR A 413 -2.15 -12.51 -24.78
CA TYR A 413 -1.71 -11.65 -23.68
C TYR A 413 -1.18 -10.30 -24.18
N MET A 414 -0.39 -10.28 -25.25
CA MET A 414 0.12 -9.04 -25.85
C MET A 414 -1.00 -8.20 -26.48
N ALA A 415 -1.95 -8.81 -27.18
CA ALA A 415 -3.12 -8.10 -27.71
C ALA A 415 -3.97 -7.51 -26.59
N TRP A 416 -4.19 -8.25 -25.50
CA TRP A 416 -4.87 -7.74 -24.30
C TRP A 416 -4.08 -6.61 -23.62
N PHE A 417 -2.76 -6.74 -23.53
CA PHE A 417 -1.87 -5.70 -22.98
C PHE A 417 -1.94 -4.40 -23.80
N LEU A 418 -2.03 -4.51 -25.13
CA LEU A 418 -2.10 -3.38 -26.06
C LEU A 418 -3.51 -2.85 -26.30
N GLY A 419 -4.55 -3.61 -25.93
CA GLY A 419 -5.96 -3.28 -26.18
C GLY A 419 -6.43 -1.99 -25.52
N GLY A 420 -5.70 -1.49 -24.52
CA GLY A 420 -5.96 -0.23 -23.85
C GLY A 420 -7.22 -0.23 -22.99
N TYR A 421 -7.23 0.58 -21.94
CA TYR A 421 -8.41 0.89 -21.13
C TYR A 421 -8.49 2.42 -20.94
N ASN A 422 -9.58 2.93 -20.38
CA ASN A 422 -9.76 4.36 -20.11
C ASN A 422 -8.52 4.93 -19.36
N PRO A 423 -7.66 5.71 -20.05
CA PRO A 423 -6.36 6.09 -19.52
C PRO A 423 -6.49 7.08 -18.37
N LEU A 424 -7.60 7.84 -18.31
CA LEU A 424 -7.84 8.79 -17.24
C LEU A 424 -8.17 8.08 -15.92
N SER A 425 -8.89 6.95 -15.97
CA SER A 425 -9.18 6.13 -14.79
C SER A 425 -7.89 5.63 -14.15
N GLY A 426 -6.95 5.08 -14.93
CA GLY A 426 -5.67 4.63 -14.39
C GLY A 426 -4.76 5.78 -13.95
N LEU A 427 -4.60 6.82 -14.77
CA LEU A 427 -3.72 7.96 -14.46
C LEU A 427 -4.19 8.80 -13.28
N LEU A 428 -5.48 8.95 -13.04
CA LEU A 428 -5.98 9.69 -11.88
C LEU A 428 -6.23 8.75 -10.70
N GLY A 429 -6.60 7.50 -10.98
CA GLY A 429 -6.84 6.48 -9.97
C GLY A 429 -5.59 6.11 -9.18
N LEU A 430 -4.43 5.97 -9.84
CA LEU A 430 -3.16 5.70 -9.15
C LEU A 430 -2.78 6.75 -8.10
N LEU A 431 -3.29 7.99 -8.21
CA LEU A 431 -3.06 9.05 -7.23
C LEU A 431 -4.22 9.22 -6.27
N TRP A 432 -5.45 9.28 -6.78
CA TRP A 432 -6.59 9.77 -6.01
C TRP A 432 -7.54 8.68 -5.57
N ASP A 433 -7.60 7.52 -6.22
CA ASP A 433 -8.60 6.50 -5.91
C ASP A 433 -8.61 6.09 -4.43
N GLN A 434 -9.79 5.90 -3.85
CA GLN A 434 -9.92 5.54 -2.44
C GLN A 434 -9.44 4.12 -2.13
N GLU A 435 -9.43 3.20 -3.10
CA GLU A 435 -8.98 1.82 -2.88
C GLU A 435 -7.46 1.67 -3.10
N TYR A 436 -6.90 2.33 -4.13
CA TYR A 436 -5.51 2.12 -4.56
C TYR A 436 -4.66 3.39 -4.70
N GLY A 437 -5.27 4.57 -4.59
CA GLY A 437 -4.63 5.85 -4.85
C GLY A 437 -3.61 6.28 -3.79
N LEU A 438 -2.42 6.65 -4.24
CA LEU A 438 -1.31 7.06 -3.36
C LEU A 438 -1.67 8.20 -2.41
N LEU A 439 -2.31 9.25 -2.92
CA LEU A 439 -2.60 10.48 -2.19
C LEU A 439 -3.83 10.34 -1.29
N PHE A 440 -4.70 9.36 -1.55
CA PHE A 440 -5.73 8.99 -0.59
C PHE A 440 -5.10 8.38 0.65
N TYR A 441 -4.19 7.41 0.53
CA TYR A 441 -3.58 6.80 1.73
C TYR A 441 -2.44 7.61 2.35
N ALA A 442 -1.65 8.29 1.52
CA ALA A 442 -0.43 8.97 1.91
C ALA A 442 -0.31 10.35 1.25
N PRO A 443 -1.17 11.32 1.61
CA PRO A 443 -1.11 12.69 1.12
C PRO A 443 0.23 13.38 1.46
N VAL A 444 1.09 12.80 2.31
CA VAL A 444 2.47 13.28 2.48
C VAL A 444 3.25 13.30 1.16
N TYR A 445 2.90 12.45 0.19
CA TYR A 445 3.47 12.49 -1.16
C TYR A 445 3.02 13.72 -1.98
N MET A 446 1.96 14.44 -1.59
CA MET A 446 1.65 15.76 -2.14
C MET A 446 2.80 16.75 -1.88
N LEU A 447 3.47 16.63 -0.74
CA LEU A 447 4.63 17.46 -0.41
C LEU A 447 5.85 17.10 -1.26
N ALA A 448 5.97 15.84 -1.70
CA ALA A 448 6.98 15.46 -2.67
C ALA A 448 6.71 16.11 -4.04
N LEU A 449 5.46 16.13 -4.50
CA LEU A 449 5.03 16.85 -5.71
C LEU A 449 5.25 18.36 -5.59
N ALA A 450 4.92 18.95 -4.43
CA ALA A 450 5.24 20.35 -4.14
C ALA A 450 6.76 20.59 -4.15
N GLY A 451 7.55 19.65 -3.65
CA GLY A 451 9.01 19.67 -3.73
C GLY A 451 9.54 19.75 -5.17
N VAL A 452 8.90 19.05 -6.11
CA VAL A 452 9.20 19.18 -7.55
C VAL A 452 8.90 20.61 -8.04
N GLY A 453 7.77 21.20 -7.64
CA GLY A 453 7.39 22.58 -7.98
C GLY A 453 8.30 23.67 -7.36
N LEU A 454 9.10 23.32 -6.35
CA LEU A 454 10.06 24.19 -5.67
C LEU A 454 11.52 24.00 -6.14
N LEU A 455 11.76 23.13 -7.14
CA LEU A 455 13.09 22.97 -7.72
C LEU A 455 13.57 24.26 -8.39
N THR A 456 14.82 24.64 -8.13
CA THR A 456 15.52 25.65 -8.94
C THR A 456 15.83 25.09 -10.33
N ARG A 457 16.13 25.94 -11.31
CA ARG A 457 16.51 25.50 -12.66
C ARG A 457 17.70 24.52 -12.66
N ARG A 458 18.65 24.73 -11.75
CA ARG A 458 19.81 23.85 -11.58
C ARG A 458 19.39 22.49 -11.02
N GLU A 459 18.64 22.48 -9.92
CA GLU A 459 18.15 21.23 -9.31
C GLU A 459 17.24 20.46 -10.26
N LEU A 460 16.38 21.14 -11.03
CA LEU A 460 15.54 20.53 -12.06
C LEU A 460 16.40 19.82 -13.11
N ARG A 461 17.46 20.46 -13.62
CA ARG A 461 18.38 19.83 -14.58
C ARG A 461 19.08 18.62 -13.97
N GLU A 462 19.49 18.70 -12.70
CA GLU A 462 20.16 17.61 -12.00
C GLU A 462 19.22 16.43 -11.66
N THR A 463 17.92 16.70 -11.50
CA THR A 463 16.90 15.70 -11.11
C THR A 463 15.99 15.25 -12.26
N PHE A 464 16.06 15.91 -13.42
CA PHE A 464 15.22 15.61 -14.58
C PHE A 464 15.19 14.12 -14.97
N PRO A 465 16.30 13.37 -14.94
CA PRO A 465 16.25 11.95 -15.25
C PRO A 465 15.41 11.13 -14.27
N LEU A 466 15.36 11.50 -12.98
CA LEU A 466 14.49 10.84 -12.01
C LEU A 466 13.02 11.10 -12.35
N LEU A 467 12.68 12.35 -12.69
CA LEU A 467 11.32 12.70 -13.13
C LEU A 467 10.92 11.96 -14.40
N LEU A 468 11.85 11.74 -15.33
CA LEU A 468 11.61 10.96 -16.55
C LEU A 468 11.35 9.49 -16.24
N ILE A 469 12.17 8.86 -15.37
CA ILE A 469 11.95 7.46 -14.94
C ILE A 469 10.57 7.34 -14.27
N ILE A 470 10.23 8.26 -13.37
CA ILE A 470 8.92 8.27 -12.69
C ILE A 470 7.80 8.44 -13.71
N GLY A 471 7.86 9.50 -14.53
CA GLY A 471 6.79 9.87 -15.45
C GLY A 471 6.51 8.82 -16.53
N LEU A 472 7.55 8.24 -17.16
CA LEU A 472 7.37 7.23 -18.19
C LEU A 472 6.78 5.94 -17.62
N ASN A 473 7.29 5.45 -16.50
CA ASN A 473 6.75 4.23 -15.89
C ASN A 473 5.36 4.45 -15.29
N TYR A 474 5.11 5.63 -14.70
CA TYR A 474 3.79 6.01 -14.24
C TYR A 474 2.77 6.00 -15.38
N LEU A 475 3.13 6.57 -16.54
CA LEU A 475 2.28 6.55 -17.73
C LEU A 475 2.01 5.12 -18.19
N ILE A 476 3.04 4.27 -18.31
CA ILE A 476 2.88 2.88 -18.71
C ILE A 476 1.92 2.12 -17.78
N ILE A 477 2.05 2.32 -16.46
CA ILE A 477 1.17 1.67 -15.47
C ILE A 477 -0.25 2.23 -15.57
N GLY A 478 -0.42 3.54 -15.67
CA GLY A 478 -1.74 4.19 -15.74
C GLY A 478 -2.50 3.91 -17.04
N LEU A 479 -1.80 3.54 -18.11
CA LEU A 479 -2.40 3.09 -19.37
C LEU A 479 -2.75 1.58 -19.36
N TRP A 480 -2.29 0.83 -18.36
CA TRP A 480 -2.52 -0.60 -18.28
C TRP A 480 -3.94 -0.88 -17.75
N PRO A 481 -4.73 -1.81 -18.35
CA PRO A 481 -6.09 -2.07 -17.89
C PRO A 481 -6.17 -2.42 -16.40
N LEU A 482 -5.26 -3.25 -15.88
CA LEU A 482 -5.25 -3.64 -14.47
C LEU A 482 -4.43 -2.70 -13.56
N TRP A 483 -4.40 -1.39 -13.82
CA TRP A 483 -3.57 -0.43 -13.09
C TRP A 483 -3.67 -0.52 -11.55
N HIS A 484 -4.81 -0.96 -11.03
CA HIS A 484 -5.12 -1.11 -9.59
C HIS A 484 -4.52 -2.38 -8.95
N ALA A 485 -4.17 -3.39 -9.75
CA ALA A 485 -3.57 -4.65 -9.30
C ALA A 485 -4.42 -5.53 -8.36
N ALA A 486 -5.74 -5.35 -8.34
CA ALA A 486 -6.63 -6.00 -7.36
C ALA A 486 -6.56 -7.55 -7.37
N PRO A 487 -6.72 -8.20 -6.21
CA PRO A 487 -6.81 -7.63 -4.86
C PRO A 487 -5.42 -7.56 -4.22
N THR A 488 -4.90 -6.34 -4.04
CA THR A 488 -3.58 -6.11 -3.43
C THR A 488 -3.60 -4.89 -2.53
N PRO A 489 -2.56 -4.69 -1.70
CA PRO A 489 -2.41 -3.44 -0.99
C PRO A 489 -2.27 -2.23 -1.93
N PRO A 490 -2.63 -1.02 -1.48
CA PRO A 490 -2.64 0.18 -2.31
C PRO A 490 -1.27 0.52 -2.92
N ALA A 491 -1.27 1.17 -4.08
CA ALA A 491 -0.08 1.63 -4.80
C ALA A 491 0.95 0.54 -5.21
N ARG A 492 0.53 -0.73 -5.34
CA ARG A 492 1.40 -1.88 -5.71
C ARG A 492 2.31 -1.57 -6.91
N TYR A 493 1.72 -1.20 -8.04
CA TYR A 493 2.48 -1.11 -9.29
C TYR A 493 3.40 0.10 -9.38
N ILE A 494 3.08 1.19 -8.68
CA ILE A 494 3.95 2.38 -8.64
C ILE A 494 5.03 2.28 -7.54
N LEU A 495 4.94 1.33 -6.60
CA LEU A 495 5.94 1.14 -5.54
C LEU A 495 7.39 1.12 -6.03
N PRO A 496 7.76 0.48 -7.15
CA PRO A 496 9.14 0.49 -7.67
C PRO A 496 9.69 1.87 -8.03
N ILE A 497 8.82 2.85 -8.37
CA ILE A 497 9.22 4.22 -8.73
C ILE A 497 9.00 5.24 -7.60
N LEU A 498 8.16 4.91 -6.61
CA LEU A 498 7.84 5.81 -5.50
C LEU A 498 9.03 6.26 -4.65
N PRO A 499 10.07 5.45 -4.39
CA PRO A 499 11.26 5.92 -3.69
C PRO A 499 11.96 7.10 -4.39
N LEU A 500 11.94 7.14 -5.73
CA LEU A 500 12.49 8.27 -6.49
C LEU A 500 11.63 9.53 -6.32
N LEU A 501 10.29 9.38 -6.29
CA LEU A 501 9.37 10.48 -5.99
C LEU A 501 9.56 10.97 -4.55
N GLY A 502 9.68 10.04 -3.59
CA GLY A 502 9.83 10.34 -2.17
C GLY A 502 11.03 11.22 -1.86
N VAL A 503 12.11 11.15 -2.65
CA VAL A 503 13.27 12.03 -2.49
C VAL A 503 12.92 13.52 -2.61
N PHE A 504 11.94 13.89 -3.44
CA PHE A 504 11.53 15.30 -3.58
C PHE A 504 10.82 15.86 -2.34
N LEU A 505 10.36 14.99 -1.42
CA LEU A 505 9.90 15.43 -0.10
C LEU A 505 11.02 16.18 0.65
N ALA A 506 12.27 15.76 0.48
CA ALA A 506 13.41 16.44 1.10
C ALA A 506 13.62 17.85 0.55
N LYS A 507 13.29 18.09 -0.73
CA LYS A 507 13.32 19.44 -1.31
C LYS A 507 12.30 20.36 -0.64
N PHE A 508 11.07 19.89 -0.48
CA PHE A 508 10.04 20.63 0.26
C PHE A 508 10.49 20.92 1.70
N LEU A 509 11.01 19.91 2.39
CA LEU A 509 11.44 20.05 3.79
C LEU A 509 12.67 20.94 3.97
N ALA A 510 13.58 20.98 2.98
CA ALA A 510 14.75 21.85 2.97
C ALA A 510 14.42 23.31 2.59
N SER A 511 13.20 23.58 2.10
CA SER A 511 12.80 24.91 1.70
C SER A 511 12.62 25.86 2.88
N SER A 512 12.95 27.15 2.68
CA SER A 512 12.85 28.20 3.70
C SER A 512 11.42 28.71 3.89
N CYS A 513 10.50 27.81 4.24
CA CYS A 513 9.09 28.10 4.49
C CYS A 513 8.60 27.40 5.78
N PRO A 514 9.19 27.70 6.95
CA PRO A 514 8.95 26.93 8.17
C PRO A 514 7.48 26.83 8.59
N ALA A 515 6.67 27.88 8.43
CA ALA A 515 5.28 27.88 8.85
C ALA A 515 4.41 27.04 7.91
N THR A 516 4.50 27.29 6.60
CA THR A 516 3.80 26.48 5.58
C THR A 516 4.24 25.02 5.66
N ARG A 517 5.55 24.76 5.79
CA ARG A 517 6.11 23.42 5.95
C ARG A 517 5.53 22.70 7.17
N PHE A 518 5.46 23.37 8.32
CA PHE A 518 4.93 22.77 9.55
C PHE A 518 3.45 22.42 9.40
N LEU A 519 2.64 23.36 8.93
CA LEU A 519 1.20 23.17 8.72
C LEU A 519 0.91 22.03 7.73
N CYS A 520 1.53 22.08 6.55
CA CYS A 520 1.28 21.08 5.50
C CYS A 520 1.81 19.69 5.88
N LEU A 521 2.97 19.61 6.54
CA LEU A 521 3.48 18.34 7.07
C LEU A 521 2.58 17.80 8.19
N GLY A 522 2.06 18.66 9.05
CA GLY A 522 1.11 18.28 10.09
C GLY A 522 -0.18 17.71 9.50
N LEU A 523 -0.84 18.43 8.59
CA LEU A 523 -2.10 17.99 7.98
C LEU A 523 -1.95 16.68 7.19
N THR A 524 -0.97 16.63 6.28
CA THR A 524 -0.76 15.45 5.44
C THR A 524 -0.17 14.29 6.25
N GLY A 525 0.67 14.57 7.24
CA GLY A 525 1.28 13.57 8.12
C GLY A 525 0.28 12.93 9.07
N LEU A 526 -0.69 13.68 9.62
CA LEU A 526 -1.74 13.14 10.48
C LEU A 526 -2.58 12.09 9.74
N TRP A 527 -3.09 12.43 8.55
CA TRP A 527 -3.86 11.48 7.75
C TRP A 527 -3.01 10.27 7.33
N SER A 528 -1.80 10.50 6.79
CA SER A 528 -0.90 9.42 6.35
C SER A 528 -0.54 8.47 7.50
N GLY A 529 -0.34 9.03 8.71
CA GLY A 529 -0.06 8.28 9.93
C GLY A 529 -1.27 7.49 10.43
N ILE A 530 -2.48 8.07 10.40
CA ILE A 530 -3.71 7.37 10.75
C ILE A 530 -3.98 6.21 9.79
N ALA A 531 -3.84 6.44 8.48
CA ALA A 531 -4.00 5.40 7.47
C ALA A 531 -2.96 4.27 7.67
N ALA A 532 -1.70 4.61 7.88
CA ALA A 532 -0.64 3.64 8.18
C ALA A 532 -0.93 2.86 9.48
N TRP A 533 -1.35 3.54 10.55
CA TRP A 533 -1.71 2.92 11.82
C TRP A 533 -2.85 1.92 11.67
N ILE A 534 -3.94 2.32 11.01
CA ILE A 534 -5.12 1.48 10.81
C ILE A 534 -4.77 0.23 9.98
N MET A 535 -4.01 0.38 8.89
CA MET A 535 -3.65 -0.72 8.00
C MET A 535 -2.58 -1.64 8.60
N THR A 536 -1.76 -1.14 9.52
CA THR A 536 -0.81 -1.96 10.30
C THR A 536 -1.52 -2.69 11.44
N PHE A 537 -2.47 -2.02 12.09
CA PHE A 537 -3.24 -2.60 13.18
C PHE A 537 -4.14 -3.74 12.67
N ASN A 538 -4.78 -3.55 11.51
CA ASN A 538 -5.60 -4.55 10.85
C ASN A 538 -5.09 -4.80 9.42
N PRO A 539 -4.10 -5.69 9.24
CA PRO A 539 -3.54 -5.97 7.92
C PRO A 539 -4.54 -6.59 6.94
N GLY A 540 -5.70 -7.09 7.37
CA GLY A 540 -6.74 -7.54 6.45
C GLY A 540 -7.40 -6.39 5.66
N TRP A 541 -7.43 -5.18 6.22
CA TRP A 541 -8.12 -4.02 5.61
C TRP A 541 -7.36 -3.38 4.44
N ARG A 542 -6.11 -3.79 4.20
CA ARG A 542 -5.31 -3.27 3.09
C ARG A 542 -5.70 -3.85 1.73
N TYR A 543 -6.45 -4.95 1.68
CA TYR A 543 -6.84 -5.61 0.42
C TYR A 543 -8.23 -5.14 0.01
N ASN A 544 -8.30 -4.29 -1.01
CA ASN A 544 -9.56 -3.91 -1.65
C ASN A 544 -9.80 -4.72 -2.93
N TRP A 545 -10.97 -4.54 -3.56
CA TRP A 545 -11.51 -5.46 -4.58
C TRP A 545 -11.64 -4.86 -5.97
N ALA A 546 -11.24 -3.60 -6.13
CA ALA A 546 -11.57 -2.78 -7.29
C ALA A 546 -13.08 -2.76 -7.58
N ASP A 547 -13.88 -2.63 -6.52
CA ASP A 547 -15.34 -2.45 -6.59
C ASP A 547 -15.74 -0.98 -6.38
N GLY A 548 -14.79 -0.05 -6.53
CA GLY A 548 -14.97 1.37 -6.34
C GLY A 548 -15.11 1.83 -4.89
N THR A 549 -15.01 0.94 -3.90
CA THR A 549 -15.25 1.26 -2.50
C THR A 549 -14.14 0.75 -1.59
N ASN A 550 -13.69 1.62 -0.69
CA ASN A 550 -12.65 1.25 0.27
C ASN A 550 -13.22 0.46 1.46
N ASN A 551 -12.62 -0.69 1.79
CA ASN A 551 -13.08 -1.56 2.87
C ASN A 551 -13.11 -0.87 4.25
N PHE A 552 -12.09 -0.07 4.57
CA PHE A 552 -12.06 0.69 5.81
C PHE A 552 -13.17 1.74 5.85
N LEU A 553 -13.40 2.46 4.75
CA LEU A 553 -14.49 3.44 4.68
C LEU A 553 -15.85 2.77 4.78
N GLN A 554 -16.08 1.60 4.16
CA GLN A 554 -17.34 0.86 4.30
C GLN A 554 -17.63 0.49 5.76
N ILE A 555 -16.64 -0.04 6.48
CA ILE A 555 -16.80 -0.43 7.89
C ILE A 555 -17.12 0.79 8.74
N LEU A 556 -16.38 1.88 8.55
CA LEU A 556 -16.63 3.12 9.29
C LEU A 556 -18.00 3.71 8.96
N SER A 557 -18.40 3.62 7.70
CA SER A 557 -19.71 4.05 7.22
C SER A 557 -20.84 3.30 7.91
N ALA A 558 -20.70 1.97 8.09
CA ALA A 558 -21.68 1.14 8.77
C ALA A 558 -21.80 1.51 10.26
N ARG A 559 -20.67 1.82 10.91
CA ARG A 559 -20.64 2.21 12.32
C ARG A 559 -21.22 3.60 12.55
N LEU A 560 -21.00 4.54 11.63
CA LEU A 560 -21.47 5.92 11.75
C LEU A 560 -22.84 6.16 11.09
N SER A 561 -23.36 5.18 10.34
CA SER A 561 -24.54 5.36 9.47
C SER A 561 -24.39 6.52 8.47
N LEU A 562 -23.18 6.72 7.96
CA LEU A 562 -22.81 7.78 7.00
C LEU A 562 -22.13 7.12 5.80
N ASN A 563 -22.51 7.44 4.57
CA ASN A 563 -21.88 6.84 3.40
C ASN A 563 -20.56 7.56 3.06
N LEU A 564 -19.46 7.15 3.71
CA LEU A 564 -18.15 7.80 3.57
C LEU A 564 -17.43 7.46 2.26
N THR A 565 -17.82 6.38 1.58
CA THR A 565 -17.20 6.00 0.29
C THR A 565 -17.59 6.99 -0.82
N THR A 566 -18.73 7.69 -0.69
CA THR A 566 -19.16 8.72 -1.66
C THR A 566 -18.39 10.05 -1.57
N ILE A 567 -17.83 10.38 -0.40
CA ILE A 567 -17.03 11.60 -0.17
C ILE A 567 -15.54 11.39 -0.44
N ALA A 568 -15.12 10.16 -0.73
CA ALA A 568 -13.78 9.85 -1.17
C ALA A 568 -13.78 9.66 -2.71
N PRO A 569 -12.75 10.17 -3.42
CA PRO A 569 -12.63 9.96 -4.86
C PRO A 569 -12.53 8.47 -5.21
N SER A 570 -13.26 8.03 -6.23
CA SER A 570 -13.13 6.67 -6.80
C SER A 570 -13.06 6.77 -8.31
N TRP A 571 -11.96 6.29 -8.88
CA TRP A 571 -11.70 6.28 -10.32
C TRP A 571 -11.99 4.93 -10.96
N ILE A 572 -12.36 3.96 -10.13
CA ILE A 572 -12.97 2.69 -10.54
C ILE A 572 -14.48 2.89 -10.70
N ARG A 573 -15.13 3.53 -9.72
CA ARG A 573 -16.54 3.94 -9.78
C ARG A 573 -16.67 5.44 -9.56
N LEU A 574 -16.86 6.18 -10.65
CA LEU A 574 -16.96 7.64 -10.60
C LEU A 574 -18.18 8.09 -9.79
N SER A 575 -17.93 8.71 -8.64
CA SER A 575 -18.95 9.47 -7.91
C SER A 575 -19.06 10.90 -8.47
N PRO A 576 -20.22 11.58 -8.32
CA PRO A 576 -20.37 12.98 -8.73
C PRO A 576 -19.31 13.92 -8.15
N LEU A 577 -18.77 13.59 -6.96
CA LEU A 577 -17.72 14.37 -6.31
C LEU A 577 -16.31 14.09 -6.82
N THR A 578 -16.06 12.95 -7.46
CA THR A 578 -14.70 12.50 -7.82
C THR A 578 -13.93 13.53 -8.66
N PRO A 579 -14.50 14.14 -9.72
CA PRO A 579 -13.80 15.17 -10.49
C PRO A 579 -13.44 16.40 -9.64
N TYR A 580 -14.38 16.87 -8.80
CA TYR A 580 -14.17 18.04 -7.95
C TYR A 580 -13.11 17.80 -6.87
N LEU A 581 -13.12 16.62 -6.23
CA LEU A 581 -12.12 16.25 -5.24
C LEU A 581 -10.72 16.12 -5.86
N THR A 582 -10.65 15.61 -7.10
CA THR A 582 -9.40 15.51 -7.86
C THR A 582 -8.85 16.89 -8.21
N VAL A 583 -9.69 17.80 -8.72
CA VAL A 583 -9.30 19.18 -9.02
C VAL A 583 -8.91 19.94 -7.75
N PHE A 584 -9.66 19.77 -6.67
CA PHE A 584 -9.34 20.34 -5.35
C PHE A 584 -7.97 19.89 -4.88
N GLY A 585 -7.69 18.58 -4.97
CA GLY A 585 -6.41 18.00 -4.61
C GLY A 585 -5.23 18.52 -5.44
N LEU A 586 -5.39 18.67 -6.76
CA LEU A 586 -4.40 19.32 -7.62
C LEU A 586 -4.20 20.80 -7.23
N GLY A 587 -5.30 21.50 -6.94
CA GLY A 587 -5.30 22.87 -6.43
C GLY A 587 -4.53 23.00 -5.11
N CYS A 588 -4.66 22.04 -4.19
CA CYS A 588 -3.89 22.01 -2.94
C CYS A 588 -2.38 21.91 -3.21
N ILE A 589 -1.93 21.07 -4.14
CA ILE A 589 -0.50 20.98 -4.48
C ILE A 589 0.01 22.33 -5.01
N GLY A 590 -0.73 22.97 -5.92
CA GLY A 590 -0.41 24.30 -6.44
C GLY A 590 -0.38 25.37 -5.35
N LEU A 591 -1.35 25.34 -4.43
CA LEU A 591 -1.44 26.26 -3.29
C LEU A 591 -0.26 26.09 -2.33
N ILE A 592 0.16 24.86 -2.02
CA ILE A 592 1.34 24.61 -1.19
C ILE A 592 2.58 25.24 -1.81
N VAL A 593 2.79 25.07 -3.12
CA VAL A 593 3.92 25.67 -3.85
C VAL A 593 3.83 27.20 -3.79
N LEU A 594 2.65 27.77 -4.01
CA LEU A 594 2.42 29.23 -3.96
C LEU A 594 2.73 29.80 -2.57
N LEU A 595 2.16 29.22 -1.52
CA LEU A 595 2.38 29.64 -0.13
C LEU A 595 3.86 29.55 0.25
N CYS A 596 4.54 28.47 -0.14
CA CYS A 596 5.99 28.33 0.07
C CYS A 596 6.79 29.42 -0.64
N ARG A 597 6.44 29.77 -1.88
CA ARG A 597 7.11 30.84 -2.63
C ARG A 597 6.86 32.21 -2.01
N ILE A 598 5.64 32.50 -1.56
CA ILE A 598 5.29 33.75 -0.86
C ILE A 598 6.10 33.88 0.43
N GLU A 599 6.16 32.83 1.24
CA GLU A 599 6.92 32.82 2.50
C GLU A 599 8.44 32.98 2.25
N GLN A 600 8.97 32.40 1.17
CA GLN A 600 10.38 32.53 0.79
C GLN A 600 10.76 33.93 0.29
N GLN A 601 9.91 34.54 -0.55
CA GLN A 601 10.22 35.82 -1.20
C GLN A 601 9.83 37.02 -0.34
N THR A 602 8.71 36.93 0.36
CA THR A 602 8.13 38.02 1.14
C THR A 602 7.56 37.49 2.46
N PRO A 603 8.42 37.17 3.46
CA PRO A 603 7.98 36.62 4.74
C PRO A 603 6.90 37.47 5.44
N GLN A 604 7.02 38.80 5.32
CA GLN A 604 6.06 39.76 5.89
C GLN A 604 4.65 39.66 5.28
N ARG A 605 4.51 39.12 4.06
CA ARG A 605 3.20 38.88 3.41
C ARG A 605 2.63 37.51 3.75
N SER A 606 3.38 36.63 4.39
CA SER A 606 2.90 35.32 4.77
C SER A 606 2.14 35.42 6.09
N LEU A 607 0.81 35.29 6.02
CA LEU A 607 -0.05 35.17 7.21
C LEU A 607 0.40 34.00 8.09
N LEU A 608 0.80 32.87 7.49
CA LEU A 608 1.25 31.71 8.26
C LEU A 608 2.53 32.00 9.07
N ALA A 609 3.40 32.88 8.57
CA ALA A 609 4.65 33.23 9.25
C ALA A 609 4.44 34.11 10.49
N THR A 610 3.25 34.71 10.68
CA THR A 610 2.94 35.50 11.88
C THR A 610 2.58 34.63 13.08
N PHE A 611 2.22 33.36 12.87
CA PHE A 611 1.86 32.43 13.94
C PHE A 611 3.09 31.78 14.57
N SER A 612 3.04 31.63 15.89
CA SER A 612 3.96 30.80 16.67
C SER A 612 3.80 29.31 16.34
N ARG A 613 4.76 28.47 16.76
CA ARG A 613 4.70 27.02 16.54
C ARG A 613 3.51 26.36 17.24
N GLU A 614 3.12 26.87 18.40
CA GLU A 614 2.00 26.35 19.19
C GLU A 614 0.67 26.69 18.50
N GLU A 615 0.53 27.91 17.99
CA GLU A 615 -0.64 28.32 17.21
C GLU A 615 -0.74 27.54 15.89
N LEU A 616 0.38 27.29 15.20
CA LEU A 616 0.39 26.45 14.00
C LEU A 616 -0.01 25.00 14.30
N LEU A 617 0.38 24.46 15.46
CA LEU A 617 -0.05 23.13 15.90
C LEU A 617 -1.56 23.10 16.15
N LEU A 618 -2.07 24.09 16.87
CA LEU A 618 -3.51 24.23 17.11
C LEU A 618 -4.28 24.38 15.80
N LEU A 619 -3.80 25.23 14.88
CA LEU A 619 -4.39 25.43 13.55
C LEU A 619 -4.40 24.13 12.74
N THR A 620 -3.31 23.36 12.78
CA THR A 620 -3.21 22.05 12.13
C THR A 620 -4.31 21.11 12.65
N LEU A 621 -4.47 21.02 13.97
CA LEU A 621 -5.47 20.16 14.60
C LEU A 621 -6.89 20.62 14.28
N LEU A 622 -7.17 21.92 14.33
CA LEU A 622 -8.48 22.49 14.01
C LEU A 622 -8.85 22.27 12.55
N LEU A 623 -7.92 22.50 11.61
CA LEU A 623 -8.14 22.24 10.18
C LEU A 623 -8.35 20.75 9.91
N PHE A 624 -7.56 19.88 10.55
CA PHE A 624 -7.71 18.43 10.38
C PHE A 624 -9.07 17.93 10.91
N LEU A 625 -9.46 18.34 12.11
CA LEU A 625 -10.77 18.01 12.69
C LEU A 625 -11.91 18.64 11.88
N GLY A 626 -11.72 19.87 11.38
CA GLY A 626 -12.66 20.56 10.50
C GLY A 626 -12.87 19.81 9.18
N LEU A 627 -11.82 19.26 8.57
CA LEU A 627 -11.92 18.42 7.37
C LEU A 627 -12.68 17.12 7.65
N ILE A 628 -12.42 16.46 8.78
CA ILE A 628 -13.15 15.24 9.17
C ILE A 628 -14.63 15.54 9.40
N PHE A 629 -14.93 16.55 10.21
CA PHE A 629 -16.31 16.92 10.54
C PHE A 629 -17.06 17.43 9.32
N GLY A 630 -16.42 18.29 8.52
CA GLY A 630 -16.96 18.77 7.24
C GLY A 630 -17.24 17.62 6.27
N GLY A 631 -16.32 16.66 6.15
CA GLY A 631 -16.53 15.45 5.37
C GLY A 631 -17.73 14.63 5.85
N CYS A 632 -17.85 14.40 7.16
CA CYS A 632 -18.99 13.69 7.75
C CYS A 632 -20.33 14.43 7.51
N LEU A 633 -20.31 15.76 7.61
CA LEU A 633 -21.47 16.59 7.32
C LEU A 633 -21.86 16.45 5.84
N VAL A 634 -20.89 16.56 4.92
CA VAL A 634 -21.13 16.35 3.48
C VAL A 634 -21.67 14.95 3.22
N ALA A 635 -21.10 13.89 3.80
CA ALA A 635 -21.59 12.51 3.65
C ALA A 635 -23.02 12.33 4.16
N LYS A 636 -23.45 13.11 5.15
CA LYS A 636 -24.83 13.11 5.64
C LYS A 636 -25.78 13.84 4.68
N MET A 637 -25.28 14.89 4.02
CA MET A 637 -26.06 15.81 3.18
C MET A 637 -26.10 15.44 1.70
N LEU A 638 -25.20 14.55 1.24
CA LEU A 638 -25.13 14.17 -0.16
C LEU A 638 -26.37 13.36 -0.58
N PRO A 639 -27.04 13.76 -1.67
CA PRO A 639 -28.10 12.97 -2.24
C PRO A 639 -27.55 11.70 -2.87
N THR A 640 -28.34 10.63 -2.81
CA THR A 640 -28.06 9.36 -3.45
C THR A 640 -28.46 9.46 -4.92
N SER A 641 -27.48 9.48 -5.83
CA SER A 641 -27.75 9.46 -7.29
C SER A 641 -27.63 8.07 -7.89
N VAL A 642 -26.77 7.22 -7.32
CA VAL A 642 -26.51 5.85 -7.79
C VAL A 642 -26.35 4.95 -6.56
N LEU A 643 -26.98 3.78 -6.59
CA LEU A 643 -26.84 2.71 -5.62
C LEU A 643 -26.46 1.41 -6.34
N GLU A 644 -25.28 0.89 -6.02
CA GLU A 644 -24.82 -0.39 -6.55
C GLU A 644 -25.54 -1.52 -5.80
N ALA A 645 -25.94 -2.58 -6.49
CA ALA A 645 -26.78 -3.64 -5.94
C ALA A 645 -26.14 -4.37 -4.75
N GLU A 646 -24.81 -4.41 -4.73
CA GLU A 646 -24.00 -5.02 -3.67
C GLU A 646 -23.58 -4.06 -2.54
N ASP A 647 -24.01 -2.79 -2.56
CA ASP A 647 -23.71 -1.84 -1.49
C ASP A 647 -24.30 -2.32 -0.15
N ARG A 648 -23.47 -2.44 0.87
CA ARG A 648 -23.88 -3.00 2.18
C ARG A 648 -24.67 -2.03 3.04
N LEU A 649 -24.63 -0.73 2.76
CA LEU A 649 -25.20 0.29 3.64
C LEU A 649 -26.62 0.65 3.26
N ASP A 650 -26.78 1.02 1.99
CA ASP A 650 -28.02 1.59 1.48
C ASP A 650 -28.88 0.55 0.72
N MET A 651 -28.33 -0.67 0.48
CA MET A 651 -29.05 -1.82 -0.07
C MET A 651 -29.18 -2.97 0.94
N ARG A 652 -30.31 -3.68 0.87
CA ARG A 652 -30.57 -4.92 1.61
C ARG A 652 -31.19 -5.93 0.67
N ALA A 653 -30.53 -7.07 0.49
CA ALA A 653 -31.10 -8.21 -0.20
C ALA A 653 -31.84 -9.12 0.79
N ALA A 654 -32.98 -9.67 0.37
CA ALA A 654 -33.58 -10.83 1.00
C ALA A 654 -33.68 -11.93 -0.07
N GLY A 655 -32.76 -12.89 0.01
CA GLY A 655 -32.52 -13.88 -1.03
C GLY A 655 -31.43 -13.47 -2.02
N GLY A 656 -31.20 -14.31 -3.03
CA GLY A 656 -30.21 -14.09 -4.07
C GLY A 656 -28.76 -14.26 -3.62
N GLU A 657 -27.84 -14.02 -4.55
CA GLU A 657 -26.40 -14.06 -4.31
C GLU A 657 -25.68 -12.92 -5.03
N LYS A 658 -24.58 -12.43 -4.44
CA LYS A 658 -23.68 -11.51 -5.15
C LYS A 658 -23.09 -12.23 -6.35
N VAL A 659 -22.92 -11.53 -7.46
CA VAL A 659 -22.22 -12.03 -8.65
C VAL A 659 -21.02 -11.15 -8.95
N PRO A 660 -19.79 -11.71 -9.02
CA PRO A 660 -19.46 -13.11 -8.69
C PRO A 660 -19.71 -13.48 -7.21
N SER A 661 -20.02 -14.76 -6.98
CA SER A 661 -20.38 -15.32 -5.66
C SER A 661 -19.20 -15.42 -4.71
N ALA A 662 -18.02 -15.74 -5.24
CA ALA A 662 -16.77 -15.68 -4.49
C ALA A 662 -16.18 -14.26 -4.54
N SER A 663 -15.62 -13.81 -3.42
CA SER A 663 -14.63 -12.72 -3.44
C SER A 663 -13.25 -13.22 -3.82
N ASP A 664 -13.02 -14.52 -4.00
CA ASP A 664 -11.69 -15.07 -4.29
C ASP A 664 -11.17 -14.61 -5.68
N PRO A 665 -9.99 -13.96 -5.76
CA PRO A 665 -9.38 -13.55 -7.02
C PRO A 665 -8.93 -14.70 -7.92
N TRP A 666 -8.81 -15.93 -7.42
CA TRP A 666 -8.40 -17.09 -8.20
C TRP A 666 -9.55 -17.68 -9.00
N GLU A 667 -10.77 -17.62 -8.48
CA GLU A 667 -11.98 -18.11 -9.17
C GLU A 667 -12.50 -17.10 -10.22
N ASN A 668 -12.31 -15.80 -10.00
CA ASN A 668 -12.94 -14.73 -10.79
C ASN A 668 -12.06 -14.06 -11.86
N GLN A 669 -10.96 -14.69 -12.25
CA GLN A 669 -10.03 -14.12 -13.22
C GLN A 669 -10.65 -13.94 -14.61
N LEU A 670 -11.72 -14.67 -14.93
CA LEU A 670 -12.53 -14.43 -16.11
C LEU A 670 -13.37 -13.14 -15.98
N TYR A 671 -13.99 -12.89 -14.82
CA TYR A 671 -14.80 -11.69 -14.57
C TYR A 671 -13.98 -10.39 -14.58
N LEU A 672 -12.78 -10.41 -13.97
CA LEU A 672 -11.82 -9.29 -14.01
C LEU A 672 -11.30 -9.00 -15.43
N ARG A 673 -11.35 -9.96 -16.35
CA ARG A 673 -10.92 -9.79 -17.75
C ARG A 673 -12.00 -9.20 -18.65
N GLU A 674 -13.27 -9.38 -18.29
CA GLU A 674 -14.42 -8.89 -19.06
C GLU A 674 -14.96 -7.54 -18.57
N TRP A 675 -14.41 -6.95 -17.50
CA TRP A 675 -14.89 -5.67 -16.94
C TRP A 675 -16.40 -5.65 -16.66
N ARG A 676 -16.96 -6.79 -16.25
CA ARG A 676 -18.38 -6.90 -15.93
C ARG A 676 -18.58 -6.56 -14.47
N TYR A 677 -19.45 -5.59 -14.21
CA TYR A 677 -19.74 -5.08 -12.88
C TYR A 677 -20.12 -6.19 -11.90
N TYR A 678 -19.74 -6.01 -10.64
CA TYR A 678 -20.37 -6.72 -9.54
C TYR A 678 -21.87 -6.43 -9.57
N GLY A 679 -22.69 -7.42 -9.24
CA GLY A 679 -24.13 -7.23 -9.15
C GLY A 679 -24.75 -8.18 -8.14
N TRP A 680 -26.07 -8.15 -8.06
CA TRP A 680 -26.84 -9.06 -7.24
C TRP A 680 -27.76 -9.90 -8.12
N GLN A 681 -27.57 -11.23 -8.08
CA GLN A 681 -28.43 -12.18 -8.75
C GLN A 681 -29.66 -12.46 -7.88
N LEU A 682 -30.84 -12.20 -8.43
CA LEU A 682 -32.14 -12.44 -7.82
C LEU A 682 -32.81 -13.63 -8.51
N HIS A 683 -33.11 -14.67 -7.74
CA HIS A 683 -34.01 -15.76 -8.13
C HIS A 683 -35.47 -15.34 -7.96
N PRO A 684 -36.43 -16.07 -8.55
CA PRO A 684 -37.86 -15.76 -8.34
C PRO A 684 -38.17 -15.69 -6.84
N GLY A 685 -38.88 -14.63 -6.44
CA GLY A 685 -39.26 -14.36 -5.05
C GLY A 685 -38.22 -13.58 -4.24
N ASP A 686 -36.98 -13.48 -4.74
CA ASP A 686 -35.93 -12.66 -4.12
C ASP A 686 -36.22 -11.17 -4.31
N ARG A 687 -35.76 -10.37 -3.34
CA ARG A 687 -35.95 -8.92 -3.36
C ARG A 687 -34.70 -8.15 -2.95
N LEU A 688 -34.55 -6.97 -3.54
CA LEU A 688 -33.49 -6.01 -3.26
C LEU A 688 -34.10 -4.67 -2.86
N THR A 689 -33.90 -4.26 -1.62
CA THR A 689 -34.45 -3.03 -1.04
C THR A 689 -33.38 -1.97 -0.91
N ALA A 690 -33.66 -0.78 -1.42
CA ALA A 690 -32.81 0.40 -1.39
C ALA A 690 -33.45 1.52 -0.55
N ARG A 691 -32.66 2.23 0.25
CA ARG A 691 -33.10 3.49 0.89
C ARG A 691 -32.47 4.68 0.18
N LEU A 692 -33.30 5.49 -0.47
CA LEU A 692 -32.82 6.65 -1.21
C LEU A 692 -32.67 7.88 -0.32
N ARG A 693 -31.82 8.83 -0.73
CA ARG A 693 -31.76 10.19 -0.19
C ARG A 693 -31.90 11.19 -1.34
N LEU A 694 -33.11 11.71 -1.55
CA LEU A 694 -33.43 12.51 -2.74
C LEU A 694 -33.09 14.01 -2.60
N THR A 695 -33.05 14.56 -1.37
CA THR A 695 -33.00 16.01 -1.18
C THR A 695 -31.60 16.65 -1.12
N ARG A 696 -31.44 17.78 -1.82
CA ARG A 696 -30.42 18.82 -1.56
C ARG A 696 -30.91 19.79 -0.46
N LEU A 697 -30.13 19.96 0.60
CA LEU A 697 -30.54 20.67 1.83
C LEU A 697 -30.84 22.18 1.70
N LEU A 698 -30.57 22.84 0.56
CA LEU A 698 -30.87 24.27 0.39
C LEU A 698 -32.35 24.57 0.10
N THR A 699 -33.22 23.55 0.06
CA THR A 699 -34.67 23.71 -0.09
C THR A 699 -35.39 23.46 1.24
N PHE A 700 -35.05 24.23 2.28
CA PHE A 700 -35.79 24.21 3.55
C PHE A 700 -37.26 24.64 3.40
N TRP A 701 -37.56 25.41 2.35
CA TRP A 701 -38.86 26.02 2.09
C TRP A 701 -39.81 25.16 1.24
N ASP A 702 -39.40 23.96 0.84
CA ASP A 702 -40.05 23.21 -0.26
C ASP A 702 -40.28 21.73 0.12
N ALA A 703 -40.49 21.46 1.41
CA ALA A 703 -40.47 20.10 1.97
C ALA A 703 -41.64 19.20 1.54
N ASP A 704 -42.74 19.79 1.05
CA ASP A 704 -43.99 19.08 0.79
C ASP A 704 -44.41 19.10 -0.70
N THR A 705 -43.57 19.63 -1.60
CA THR A 705 -43.87 19.63 -3.04
C THR A 705 -43.43 18.29 -3.67
N PRO A 706 -44.35 17.50 -4.25
CA PRO A 706 -43.99 16.26 -4.94
C PRO A 706 -43.08 16.57 -6.13
N ARG A 707 -41.93 15.88 -6.22
CA ARG A 707 -41.01 15.99 -7.36
C ARG A 707 -41.02 14.70 -8.16
N SER A 708 -40.91 14.84 -9.47
CA SER A 708 -40.75 13.72 -10.39
C SER A 708 -39.27 13.36 -10.51
N TRP A 709 -39.00 12.07 -10.39
CA TRP A 709 -37.68 11.45 -10.51
C TRP A 709 -37.77 10.31 -11.52
N GLU A 710 -36.68 10.04 -12.23
CA GLU A 710 -36.56 8.84 -13.05
C GLU A 710 -35.67 7.82 -12.34
N VAL A 711 -36.24 6.65 -12.03
CA VAL A 711 -35.50 5.52 -11.48
C VAL A 711 -35.07 4.62 -12.62
N GLN A 712 -33.77 4.49 -12.80
CA GLN A 712 -33.13 3.65 -13.81
C GLN A 712 -32.52 2.42 -13.14
N ILE A 713 -32.99 1.22 -13.51
CA ILE A 713 -32.45 -0.05 -13.01
C ILE A 713 -31.60 -0.65 -14.12
N HIS A 714 -30.31 -0.83 -13.86
CA HIS A 714 -29.41 -1.51 -14.78
C HIS A 714 -29.41 -3.00 -14.46
N ALA A 715 -29.89 -3.81 -15.40
CA ALA A 715 -30.08 -5.24 -15.20
C ALA A 715 -29.84 -6.05 -16.47
N ARG A 716 -29.67 -7.36 -16.31
CA ARG A 716 -29.61 -8.35 -17.39
C ARG A 716 -30.15 -9.70 -16.94
N ALA A 717 -30.58 -10.52 -17.88
CA ALA A 717 -30.88 -11.93 -17.62
C ALA A 717 -29.58 -12.75 -17.50
N LYS A 718 -29.55 -13.70 -16.56
CA LYS A 718 -28.47 -14.69 -16.45
C LYS A 718 -28.49 -15.59 -17.69
N LEU A 719 -27.35 -15.91 -18.31
CA LEU A 719 -27.34 -16.76 -19.51
C LEU A 719 -27.69 -18.21 -19.14
N ASP A 720 -28.86 -18.71 -19.55
CA ASP A 720 -29.23 -20.11 -19.38
C ASP A 720 -29.31 -20.79 -20.75
N LYS A 721 -28.51 -21.84 -20.96
CA LYS A 721 -28.45 -22.59 -22.22
C LYS A 721 -29.61 -23.58 -22.36
N HIS A 722 -30.31 -23.89 -21.27
CA HIS A 722 -31.31 -24.95 -21.22
C HIS A 722 -32.76 -24.43 -21.35
N GLN A 723 -32.98 -23.13 -21.11
CA GLN A 723 -34.32 -22.50 -21.17
C GLN A 723 -34.26 -21.10 -21.81
N PRO A 724 -34.17 -21.00 -23.16
CA PRO A 724 -34.01 -19.73 -23.86
C PRO A 724 -35.29 -18.87 -23.93
N GLU A 725 -36.46 -19.43 -23.68
CA GLU A 725 -37.77 -18.74 -23.79
C GLU A 725 -38.28 -18.17 -22.44
N ASP A 726 -37.59 -18.44 -21.33
CA ASP A 726 -37.93 -17.90 -20.01
C ASP A 726 -37.47 -16.45 -19.88
N VAL A 727 -38.41 -15.56 -19.57
CA VAL A 727 -38.18 -14.12 -19.53
C VAL A 727 -38.48 -13.55 -18.14
N PRO A 728 -37.45 -13.17 -17.38
CA PRO A 728 -37.68 -12.74 -16.03
C PRO A 728 -38.37 -11.38 -15.92
N VAL A 729 -39.20 -11.22 -14.89
CA VAL A 729 -39.98 -9.99 -14.64
C VAL A 729 -39.59 -9.36 -13.31
N ILE A 730 -39.15 -8.10 -13.35
CA ILE A 730 -38.87 -7.30 -12.16
C ILE A 730 -40.03 -6.35 -11.86
N SER A 731 -40.39 -6.24 -10.59
CA SER A 731 -41.37 -5.28 -10.07
C SER A 731 -40.69 -4.24 -9.20
N LEU A 732 -41.03 -2.97 -9.40
CA LEU A 732 -40.57 -1.87 -8.59
C LEU A 732 -41.67 -1.44 -7.61
N LEU A 733 -41.38 -1.53 -6.31
CA LEU A 733 -42.23 -1.03 -5.24
C LEU A 733 -41.56 0.18 -4.59
N VAL A 734 -42.36 1.17 -4.21
CA VAL A 734 -41.92 2.30 -3.39
C VAL A 734 -42.77 2.38 -2.14
N ASN A 735 -42.13 2.32 -0.99
CA ASN A 735 -42.77 2.24 0.33
C ASN A 735 -43.84 1.13 0.40
N GLY A 736 -43.62 0.04 -0.33
CA GLY A 736 -44.52 -1.11 -0.41
C GLY A 736 -45.62 -1.01 -1.48
N ALA A 737 -45.79 0.12 -2.18
CA ALA A 737 -46.73 0.27 -3.28
C ALA A 737 -46.05 -0.02 -4.63
N ALA A 738 -46.66 -0.85 -5.47
CA ALA A 738 -46.12 -1.15 -6.81
C ALA A 738 -46.24 0.06 -7.74
N ILE A 739 -45.12 0.47 -8.34
CA ILE A 739 -45.05 1.58 -9.31
C ILE A 739 -45.06 1.07 -10.75
N GLY A 740 -44.44 -0.08 -11.01
CA GLY A 740 -44.36 -0.65 -12.35
C GLY A 740 -43.64 -1.98 -12.39
N GLN A 741 -43.67 -2.60 -13.58
CA GLN A 741 -42.99 -3.86 -13.87
C GLN A 741 -42.21 -3.73 -15.18
N ALA A 742 -41.11 -4.45 -15.30
CA ALA A 742 -40.33 -4.53 -16.52
C ALA A 742 -39.87 -5.97 -16.77
N THR A 743 -39.90 -6.36 -18.04
CA THR A 743 -39.45 -7.67 -18.52
C THR A 743 -37.99 -7.58 -18.96
N VAL A 744 -37.12 -8.40 -18.36
CA VAL A 744 -35.66 -8.38 -18.59
C VAL A 744 -35.28 -9.52 -19.54
N SER A 745 -35.43 -9.31 -20.84
CA SER A 745 -35.17 -10.35 -21.86
C SER A 745 -33.73 -10.42 -22.34
N SER A 746 -32.98 -9.33 -22.22
CA SER A 746 -31.61 -9.24 -22.74
C SER A 746 -30.59 -9.89 -21.82
N THR A 747 -29.64 -10.63 -22.40
CA THR A 747 -28.45 -11.12 -21.70
C THR A 747 -27.34 -10.09 -21.62
N ASP A 748 -27.45 -9.01 -22.39
CA ASP A 748 -26.60 -7.82 -22.29
C ASP A 748 -27.17 -6.84 -21.26
N TRP A 749 -26.34 -5.90 -20.81
CA TRP A 749 -26.77 -4.90 -19.83
C TRP A 749 -27.71 -3.88 -20.46
N GLU A 750 -28.92 -3.79 -19.91
CA GLU A 750 -29.95 -2.81 -20.31
C GLU A 750 -30.38 -1.93 -19.14
N THR A 751 -31.05 -0.83 -19.46
CA THR A 751 -31.55 0.15 -18.47
C THR A 751 -33.06 0.19 -18.50
N TYR A 752 -33.71 -0.19 -17.40
CA TYR A 752 -35.16 -0.19 -17.23
C TYR A 752 -35.58 1.06 -16.45
N ARG A 753 -36.51 1.85 -17.00
CA ARG A 753 -36.88 3.18 -16.47
C ARG A 753 -38.25 3.17 -15.83
N PHE A 754 -38.37 3.82 -14.67
CA PHE A 754 -39.62 3.96 -13.92
C PHE A 754 -39.78 5.41 -13.47
N SER A 755 -40.99 5.96 -13.57
CA SER A 755 -41.28 7.31 -13.07
C SER A 755 -41.70 7.26 -11.60
N LEU A 756 -41.01 8.03 -10.76
CA LEU A 756 -41.30 8.15 -9.34
C LEU A 756 -41.71 9.59 -9.02
N VAL A 757 -42.93 9.79 -8.54
CA VAL A 757 -43.38 11.08 -8.00
C VAL A 757 -43.54 10.95 -6.50
N THR A 758 -42.71 11.67 -5.73
CA THR A 758 -42.78 11.63 -4.26
C THR A 758 -42.35 12.95 -3.64
N ALA A 759 -42.99 13.31 -2.52
CA ALA A 759 -42.56 14.39 -1.64
C ALA A 759 -41.62 13.86 -0.53
N GLU A 760 -41.50 12.55 -0.37
CA GLU A 760 -40.64 11.97 0.65
C GLU A 760 -39.16 12.21 0.34
N ARG A 761 -38.41 12.58 1.38
CA ARG A 761 -36.97 12.81 1.27
C ARG A 761 -36.17 11.51 1.16
N THR A 762 -36.69 10.43 1.74
CA THR A 762 -36.01 9.13 1.82
C THR A 762 -36.95 7.97 1.53
N PRO A 763 -37.50 7.87 0.30
CA PRO A 763 -38.36 6.76 -0.07
C PRO A 763 -37.56 5.45 -0.08
N GLN A 764 -38.24 4.36 0.28
CA GLN A 764 -37.72 3.01 0.21
C GLN A 764 -38.13 2.39 -1.13
N ILE A 765 -37.16 2.08 -1.98
CA ILE A 765 -37.38 1.33 -3.22
C ILE A 765 -37.18 -0.15 -2.95
N THR A 766 -38.02 -1.04 -3.49
CA THR A 766 -37.81 -2.48 -3.46
C THR A 766 -38.00 -3.04 -4.86
N ILE A 767 -36.97 -3.70 -5.36
CA ILE A 767 -36.99 -4.47 -6.61
C ILE A 767 -37.30 -5.91 -6.23
N ILE A 768 -38.32 -6.50 -6.82
CA ILE A 768 -38.72 -7.90 -6.58
C ILE A 768 -38.65 -8.63 -7.92
N HIS A 769 -38.00 -9.78 -7.96
CA HIS A 769 -38.15 -10.71 -9.07
C HIS A 769 -39.42 -11.54 -8.83
N GLN A 770 -40.42 -11.45 -9.71
CA GLN A 770 -41.72 -12.08 -9.45
C GLN A 770 -41.68 -13.60 -9.50
N ASP A 771 -42.40 -14.23 -8.58
CA ASP A 771 -42.73 -15.67 -8.62
C ASP A 771 -43.83 -15.90 -9.67
N GLY A 772 -43.44 -16.13 -10.92
CA GLY A 772 -44.36 -16.45 -12.03
C GLY A 772 -44.12 -17.85 -12.61
N THR A 773 -45.14 -18.45 -13.21
CA THR A 773 -45.03 -19.74 -13.94
C THR A 773 -44.06 -19.67 -15.14
N ASP A 774 -43.84 -18.47 -15.67
CA ASP A 774 -43.02 -18.21 -16.87
C ASP A 774 -41.65 -17.56 -16.56
N SER A 775 -41.30 -17.37 -15.28
CA SER A 775 -40.14 -16.59 -14.81
C SER A 775 -39.32 -17.39 -13.80
N GLN A 776 -38.53 -18.39 -14.27
CA GLN A 776 -37.61 -19.19 -13.44
C GLN A 776 -36.15 -18.71 -13.55
N ARG A 777 -35.85 -17.92 -14.58
CA ARG A 777 -34.51 -17.44 -14.90
C ARG A 777 -34.06 -16.31 -13.98
N ALA A 778 -32.86 -16.41 -13.40
CA ALA A 778 -32.35 -15.36 -12.50
C ALA A 778 -32.03 -14.05 -13.24
N VAL A 779 -32.30 -12.92 -12.58
CA VAL A 779 -31.92 -11.57 -13.03
C VAL A 779 -30.68 -11.12 -12.27
N ILE A 780 -29.76 -10.44 -12.94
CA ILE A 780 -28.63 -9.78 -12.29
C ILE A 780 -28.86 -8.28 -12.33
N ILE A 781 -28.95 -7.66 -11.16
CA ILE A 781 -29.02 -6.19 -11.00
C ILE A 781 -27.60 -5.67 -10.77
N ASP A 782 -27.17 -4.69 -11.57
CA ASP A 782 -25.91 -3.94 -11.39
C ASP A 782 -26.13 -2.81 -10.39
N LYS A 783 -26.99 -1.85 -10.76
CA LYS A 783 -27.22 -0.64 -9.97
C LYS A 783 -28.58 -0.01 -10.23
N VAL A 784 -28.97 0.86 -9.31
CA VAL A 784 -30.14 1.74 -9.38
C VAL A 784 -29.64 3.18 -9.46
N ARG A 785 -29.95 3.87 -10.55
CA ARG A 785 -29.67 5.29 -10.74
C ARG A 785 -30.95 6.11 -10.62
N ILE A 786 -30.82 7.32 -10.09
CA ILE A 786 -31.91 8.27 -9.91
C ILE A 786 -31.48 9.58 -10.56
N ASP A 787 -32.28 10.05 -11.52
CA ASP A 787 -32.08 11.33 -12.20
C ASP A 787 -33.24 12.30 -11.95
#